data_AF-A0A1Y1Q283-F1
#
_entry.id   AF-A0A1Y1Q283-F1
#
_cell.length_a   1.000
_cell.length_b   1.000
_cell.length_c   1.000
_cell.angle_alpha   90.00
_cell.angle_beta   90.00
_cell.angle_gamma   90.00
#
_symmetry.space_group_name_H-M   'P 1'
#
loop_
_entity.id
_entity.type
_entity.pdbx_description
1 polymer ?
#
loop_
_entity_poly.entity_id
_entity_poly.type
_entity_poly.pdbx_seq_one_letter_code
_entity_poly.pdbx_strand_id
1 'polypeptide(L)'
;YVSSKRADVKSVLKRKPLVRAIALALMAGTMAVPAGAWAATIEGYKFIDRNRDGMKDNGEKGLAGEKIYIRYSKTPAFMTTSPMPTDSEGKFVYNALSLGSYKVWDTSSEASPRLVNIGNSTQTVTVNFPVEPPAKTLTLSASEVKIGRPISFTLLAGAGDSTPFQVTWDFGDGQISGMEATGSPLTAVANYSYSVAGDFTVTATITYQDGTTEVLTTTVKVKVNSNPVVKITSPSGEPVEIKAGDSYSLEATLTDPDAEDTHQLYYYIWDGGNYIWQQNAVTAPYALSVPFTVSDNTTGALQAGVSAYDQDWAGAYDSVTLSSLGIKITAPTGDVLQNLEYGQPVEFKATLTDLKDVDKHQVYWYFGDGGWKSYKQLSVDGNPADMTASYTYAGGDFTAWVYAYDRNWSWYTFDRVTIHVNGPANSNPTAEIISATLTGETATNIDLTTTPVKLERGQTVNFKIKIDDVDTWNQHQAWVSFGDGGSEQIIVPEGSSLPYTVEVSHAYLGGNFTLWVYIQDDKGGWTQKSLPIEVSGAPNAAPTVDISLANDTINRRGTRDGSVEITPPGIAYTGVPLKLDVDIRDPDTFQSLKAFWNFGDGIYGEQELSSNPFTDPVYHTYEVAGLKDIYVYAYDSSWAGANDSVSVEVRDTVATTSSVIDPICNVPNLVPPEYKVVESGDSVTWTDPFPDNAVIVIKEGAVATLSVSTSNATGLPVAICNMGTLNVTDSVTISASKLIANYASGVIKGAPGNDDGSNPGDGVSLGFDMTNNTGIQSCNFLNEGIIRAGRGGHGDTMGGTGGMLYIDATNCDLTQSGFLIAGDGGTGNVIPAARLDSMYQTMDVKGGDGGPIFIRAKSAVPGQDSVTAAGKGGDARAWYGCLYSVPGCVATPGQYGDNDIIADTLAITGTFTGKSLYAEPDIMLSGKGTHLVFEEDIVIFGGDSWKLQLNDLRDDAIKAGRDIILAVGKDGVVDLRGNTSRVLKAGGKLKIYSDNILLDEVSRSD
;
A
#
# COMPACT_ATOMS: atom_id res chain seq x y z
N TYR A 1 34.87 -44.87 19.92
CA TYR A 1 35.89 -44.89 18.86
C TYR A 1 36.43 -43.46 18.74
N VAL A 2 37.54 -43.07 19.40
CA VAL A 2 38.98 -43.37 19.10
C VAL A 2 39.41 -42.58 17.84
N SER A 3 40.46 -41.75 17.75
CA SER A 3 41.77 -41.58 18.42
C SER A 3 42.41 -40.27 17.89
N SER A 4 43.05 -39.39 18.68
CA SER A 4 44.52 -39.29 18.96
C SER A 4 45.42 -39.26 17.69
N LYS A 5 46.42 -38.38 17.49
CA LYS A 5 47.58 -38.05 18.34
C LYS A 5 48.50 -37.00 17.63
N ARG A 6 49.06 -36.05 18.41
CA ARG A 6 50.50 -35.70 18.63
C ARG A 6 51.41 -35.45 17.41
N ALA A 7 52.43 -34.61 17.45
CA ALA A 7 53.04 -33.69 18.42
C ALA A 7 54.23 -33.03 17.68
N ASP A 8 54.75 -31.90 18.18
CA ASP A 8 56.20 -31.67 18.07
C ASP A 8 56.77 -30.89 19.27
N VAL A 9 58.05 -31.14 19.55
CA VAL A 9 58.75 -30.94 20.83
C VAL A 9 60.04 -30.13 20.64
N LYS A 10 60.32 -29.19 21.58
CA LYS A 10 61.63 -28.87 22.27
C LYS A 10 61.49 -27.49 22.94
N SER A 11 61.85 -27.23 24.21
CA SER A 11 63.15 -27.40 24.90
C SER A 11 62.97 -27.17 26.44
N VAL A 12 63.49 -28.00 27.37
CA VAL A 12 64.81 -28.00 28.11
C VAL A 12 64.84 -27.18 29.43
N LEU A 13 64.69 -27.86 30.60
CA LEU A 13 65.65 -27.97 31.74
C LEU A 13 65.00 -28.51 33.04
N LYS A 14 65.59 -29.58 33.60
CA LYS A 14 65.29 -30.26 34.87
C LYS A 14 66.59 -30.45 35.65
N ARG A 15 66.64 -30.25 36.98
CA ARG A 15 67.55 -30.94 37.94
C ARG A 15 67.04 -30.87 39.42
N LYS A 16 66.74 -32.05 40.04
CA LYS A 16 67.36 -32.70 41.25
C LYS A 16 67.43 -31.98 42.66
N PRO A 17 67.65 -32.67 43.84
CA PRO A 17 66.61 -33.17 44.80
C PRO A 17 66.99 -33.16 46.35
N LEU A 18 66.25 -33.90 47.24
CA LEU A 18 66.62 -34.50 48.58
C LEU A 18 66.75 -33.52 49.82
N VAL A 19 66.45 -33.79 51.12
CA VAL A 19 66.37 -35.00 51.99
C VAL A 19 65.88 -34.68 53.46
N ARG A 20 65.38 -35.72 54.19
CA ARG A 20 65.20 -35.91 55.69
C ARG A 20 64.14 -35.09 56.46
N ALA A 21 63.13 -35.65 57.14
CA ALA A 21 63.04 -36.65 58.23
C ALA A 21 63.43 -36.13 59.64
N ILE A 22 62.47 -36.12 60.59
CA ILE A 22 62.54 -36.64 61.98
C ILE A 22 61.19 -36.43 62.71
N ALA A 23 60.73 -37.49 63.38
CA ALA A 23 59.72 -37.62 64.46
C ALA A 23 58.24 -37.34 64.10
N LEU A 24 57.31 -38.31 64.05
CA LEU A 24 56.91 -39.35 65.02
C LEU A 24 56.17 -38.79 66.25
N ALA A 25 54.93 -39.27 66.40
CA ALA A 25 54.02 -39.23 67.56
C ALA A 25 53.25 -37.91 67.77
N LEU A 26 51.94 -37.88 68.06
CA LEU A 26 51.06 -38.87 68.68
C LEU A 26 49.64 -38.83 68.08
N MET A 27 49.10 -40.00 67.72
CA MET A 27 47.74 -40.33 68.14
C MET A 27 47.78 -40.75 69.61
N ALA A 28 46.64 -40.60 70.29
CA ALA A 28 46.36 -40.85 71.70
C ALA A 28 46.70 -39.70 72.64
N GLY A 29 45.67 -39.20 73.30
CA GLY A 29 45.84 -38.25 74.39
C GLY A 29 44.56 -37.48 74.66
N THR A 30 43.57 -38.17 75.19
CA THR A 30 42.71 -37.58 76.22
C THR A 30 43.59 -36.87 77.24
N MET A 31 43.84 -35.58 77.05
CA MET A 31 44.15 -34.68 78.14
C MET A 31 42.88 -33.88 78.34
N ALA A 32 42.05 -34.34 79.28
CA ALA A 32 41.30 -33.39 80.06
C ALA A 32 42.32 -32.38 80.59
N VAL A 33 42.35 -31.19 80.01
CA VAL A 33 42.85 -30.04 80.74
C VAL A 33 41.66 -29.58 81.56
N PRO A 34 41.71 -29.73 82.90
CA PRO A 34 40.64 -29.24 83.75
C PRO A 34 40.55 -27.72 83.60
N ALA A 35 39.33 -27.22 83.81
CA ALA A 35 38.94 -25.81 83.75
C ALA A 35 40.04 -24.83 84.22
N GLY A 36 40.27 -23.78 83.42
CA GLY A 36 40.97 -22.59 83.88
C GLY A 36 42.24 -22.21 83.11
N ALA A 37 42.23 -22.21 81.78
CA ALA A 37 43.19 -21.44 81.00
C ALA A 37 42.40 -20.50 80.10
N TRP A 38 42.13 -19.31 80.63
CA TRP A 38 41.62 -18.18 79.87
C TRP A 38 42.43 -18.05 78.59
N ALA A 39 41.73 -18.09 77.46
CA ALA A 39 42.32 -18.09 76.15
C ALA A 39 41.85 -16.80 75.47
N ALA A 40 42.78 -15.97 75.03
CA ALA A 40 42.43 -14.71 74.41
C ALA A 40 41.72 -14.93 73.07
N THR A 41 40.83 -14.01 72.71
CA THR A 41 39.97 -14.09 71.53
C THR A 41 40.16 -12.86 70.66
N ILE A 42 40.24 -13.07 69.33
CA ILE A 42 40.04 -12.01 68.35
C ILE A 42 38.73 -12.35 67.61
N GLU A 43 37.78 -11.43 67.64
CA GLU A 43 36.49 -11.59 66.95
C GLU A 43 36.14 -10.31 66.19
N GLY A 44 35.08 -10.36 65.38
CA GLY A 44 34.54 -9.18 64.73
C GLY A 44 33.61 -9.53 63.60
N TYR A 45 33.30 -8.54 62.76
CA TYR A 45 32.37 -8.69 61.65
C TYR A 45 32.95 -8.21 60.33
N LYS A 46 32.57 -8.86 59.23
CA LYS A 46 32.65 -8.30 57.88
C LYS A 46 31.24 -7.99 57.40
N PHE A 47 30.97 -6.73 57.07
CA PHE A 47 29.61 -6.23 56.86
C PHE A 47 29.61 -5.02 55.92
N ILE A 48 28.44 -4.68 55.40
CA ILE A 48 28.22 -3.46 54.62
C ILE A 48 28.03 -2.29 55.59
N ASP A 49 28.98 -1.36 55.59
CA ASP A 49 29.04 -0.20 56.49
C ASP A 49 28.33 0.99 55.81
N ARG A 50 27.08 1.23 56.21
CA ARG A 50 26.19 2.20 55.56
C ARG A 50 26.41 3.62 56.07
N ASN A 51 26.70 3.76 57.35
CA ASN A 51 26.88 5.06 58.00
C ASN A 51 28.35 5.51 58.01
N ARG A 52 29.27 4.65 57.56
CA ARG A 52 30.72 4.86 57.47
C ARG A 52 31.38 5.10 58.83
N ASP A 53 30.84 4.51 59.89
CA ASP A 53 31.38 4.63 61.23
C ASP A 53 32.35 3.49 61.62
N GLY A 54 32.45 2.46 60.78
CA GLY A 54 33.34 1.31 60.96
C GLY A 54 32.88 0.30 62.01
N MET A 55 31.67 0.46 62.57
CA MET A 55 31.06 -0.40 63.57
C MET A 55 29.82 -1.09 62.98
N LYS A 56 29.63 -2.37 63.29
CA LYS A 56 28.43 -3.09 62.83
C LYS A 56 27.25 -2.68 63.70
N ASP A 57 26.32 -1.93 63.12
CA ASP A 57 25.09 -1.50 63.78
C ASP A 57 23.91 -2.46 63.53
N ASN A 58 22.85 -2.30 64.32
CA ASN A 58 21.61 -3.05 64.13
C ASN A 58 20.93 -2.63 62.81
N GLY A 59 20.89 -3.55 61.85
CA GLY A 59 20.36 -3.31 60.50
C GLY A 59 21.40 -3.46 59.40
N GLU A 60 22.70 -3.41 59.71
CA GLU A 60 23.76 -3.57 58.71
C GLU A 60 24.01 -5.05 58.37
N LYS A 61 24.02 -5.34 57.07
CA LYS A 61 24.12 -6.69 56.55
C LYS A 61 25.53 -7.26 56.68
N GLY A 62 25.64 -8.40 57.37
CA GLY A 62 26.86 -9.21 57.40
C GLY A 62 27.15 -9.93 56.08
N LEU A 63 28.43 -10.06 55.73
CA LEU A 63 28.88 -10.78 54.53
C LEU A 63 29.33 -12.20 54.93
N ALA A 64 28.52 -13.20 54.59
CA ALA A 64 28.73 -14.60 54.98
C ALA A 64 29.70 -15.35 54.07
N GLY A 65 30.47 -16.28 54.62
CA GLY A 65 31.42 -17.12 53.89
C GLY A 65 32.73 -16.43 53.48
N GLU A 66 32.89 -15.15 53.82
CA GLU A 66 34.09 -14.37 53.57
C GLU A 66 35.25 -14.83 54.44
N LYS A 67 36.45 -14.89 53.87
CA LYS A 67 37.62 -15.45 54.54
C LYS A 67 38.39 -14.37 55.29
N ILE A 68 38.44 -14.47 56.61
CA ILE A 68 39.35 -13.68 57.45
C ILE A 68 40.61 -14.48 57.69
N TYR A 69 41.76 -13.82 57.62
CA TYR A 69 43.07 -14.40 57.82
C TYR A 69 43.72 -13.81 59.06
N ILE A 70 44.47 -14.63 59.79
CA ILE A 70 45.25 -14.19 60.96
C ILE A 70 46.66 -14.77 60.89
N ARG A 71 47.64 -14.03 61.39
CA ARG A 71 48.99 -14.56 61.65
C ARG A 71 49.63 -13.89 62.85
N TYR A 72 50.34 -14.67 63.65
CA TYR A 72 51.22 -14.11 64.69
C TYR A 72 52.35 -13.31 64.03
N SER A 73 52.56 -12.07 64.44
CA SER A 73 53.36 -11.06 63.71
C SER A 73 54.82 -11.46 63.50
N LYS A 74 55.39 -12.28 64.39
CA LYS A 74 56.76 -12.80 64.34
C LYS A 74 56.92 -14.02 63.42
N THR A 75 55.82 -14.57 62.89
CA THR A 75 55.84 -15.76 62.04
C THR A 75 56.19 -15.36 60.60
N PRO A 76 57.09 -16.09 59.91
CA PRO A 76 57.37 -15.89 58.49
C PRO A 76 56.12 -15.92 57.61
N ALA A 77 56.13 -15.15 56.53
CA ALA A 77 54.93 -14.90 55.73
C ALA A 77 54.31 -16.15 55.07
N PHE A 78 55.11 -17.19 54.83
CA PHE A 78 54.67 -18.45 54.23
C PHE A 78 53.96 -19.42 55.21
N MET A 79 53.91 -19.08 56.51
CA MET A 79 53.19 -19.84 57.55
C MET A 79 51.94 -19.07 58.02
N THR A 80 51.01 -18.82 57.12
CA THR A 80 49.67 -18.28 57.45
C THR A 80 48.76 -19.39 57.97
N THR A 81 47.86 -19.07 58.91
CA THR A 81 46.86 -20.04 59.37
C THR A 81 45.79 -20.25 58.30
N SER A 82 45.04 -21.35 58.39
CA SER A 82 43.81 -21.49 57.59
C SER A 82 42.88 -20.30 57.87
N PRO A 83 42.30 -19.66 56.84
CA PRO A 83 41.35 -18.59 57.05
C PRO A 83 40.07 -19.10 57.70
N MET A 84 39.43 -18.24 58.49
CA MET A 84 38.13 -18.48 59.09
C MET A 84 37.04 -17.87 58.20
N PRO A 85 36.08 -18.65 57.68
CA PRO A 85 34.92 -18.09 57.00
C PRO A 85 34.00 -17.39 58.02
N THR A 86 33.41 -16.26 57.62
CA THR A 86 32.36 -15.59 58.40
C THR A 86 31.06 -16.38 58.38
N ASP A 87 30.27 -16.27 59.45
CA ASP A 87 28.93 -16.86 59.53
C ASP A 87 27.86 -16.05 58.79
N SER A 88 26.58 -16.45 58.90
CA SER A 88 25.44 -15.79 58.25
C SER A 88 25.27 -14.32 58.66
N GLU A 89 25.79 -13.93 59.82
CA GLU A 89 25.75 -12.55 60.32
C GLU A 89 27.06 -11.79 60.03
N GLY A 90 27.96 -12.39 59.24
CA GLY A 90 29.27 -11.83 58.93
C GLY A 90 30.28 -11.94 60.07
N LYS A 91 29.97 -12.67 61.15
CA LYS A 91 30.84 -12.77 62.34
C LYS A 91 31.98 -13.76 62.09
N PHE A 92 33.16 -13.44 62.60
CA PHE A 92 34.28 -14.38 62.70
C PHE A 92 34.85 -14.38 64.13
N VAL A 93 35.39 -15.53 64.54
CA VAL A 93 35.96 -15.70 65.89
C VAL A 93 37.20 -16.59 65.82
N TYR A 94 38.32 -16.08 66.36
CA TYR A 94 39.55 -16.82 66.62
C TYR A 94 39.76 -16.93 68.13
N ASN A 95 39.62 -18.16 68.65
CA ASN A 95 39.80 -18.46 70.06
C ASN A 95 41.18 -19.07 70.35
N ALA A 96 41.53 -19.17 71.63
CA ALA A 96 42.76 -19.83 72.09
C ALA A 96 44.06 -19.23 71.56
N LEU A 97 44.10 -17.90 71.46
CA LEU A 97 45.28 -17.17 71.00
C LEU A 97 46.29 -16.97 72.14
N SER A 98 47.57 -17.15 71.82
CA SER A 98 48.69 -16.84 72.73
C SER A 98 48.91 -15.34 72.87
N LEU A 99 49.58 -14.91 73.94
CA LEU A 99 49.95 -13.50 74.11
C LEU A 99 50.89 -13.01 73.00
N GLY A 100 50.73 -11.76 72.59
CA GLY A 100 51.58 -11.07 71.64
C GLY A 100 50.80 -10.45 70.48
N SER A 101 51.53 -10.07 69.43
CA SER A 101 50.97 -9.27 68.32
C SER A 101 50.55 -10.15 67.15
N TYR A 102 49.37 -9.89 66.60
CA TYR A 102 48.79 -10.56 65.44
C TYR A 102 48.53 -9.57 64.31
N LYS A 103 48.55 -10.09 63.09
CA LYS A 103 48.14 -9.42 61.85
C LYS A 103 46.85 -10.06 61.37
N VAL A 104 45.82 -9.26 61.09
CA VAL A 104 44.49 -9.72 60.66
C VAL A 104 44.11 -9.01 59.37
N TRP A 105 43.63 -9.73 58.35
CA TRP A 105 43.22 -9.15 57.06
C TRP A 105 42.15 -10.01 56.37
N ASP A 106 41.45 -9.46 55.38
CA ASP A 106 40.26 -10.07 54.75
C ASP A 106 40.41 -10.32 53.24
N THR A 107 41.62 -10.15 52.70
CA THR A 107 41.96 -10.47 51.31
C THR A 107 42.93 -11.64 51.22
N SER A 108 43.08 -12.25 50.05
CA SER A 108 43.99 -13.38 49.87
C SER A 108 45.47 -13.01 49.99
N SER A 109 45.80 -11.71 49.99
CA SER A 109 47.15 -11.18 50.19
C SER A 109 47.24 -10.33 51.46
N GLU A 110 48.41 -10.30 52.10
CA GLU A 110 48.63 -9.50 53.33
C GLU A 110 48.95 -8.04 53.01
N ALA A 111 48.31 -7.43 52.01
CA ALA A 111 48.67 -6.10 51.53
C ALA A 111 48.41 -4.98 52.54
N SER A 112 47.51 -5.18 53.52
CA SER A 112 47.18 -4.18 54.56
C SER A 112 46.58 -4.82 55.83
N PRO A 113 47.39 -5.54 56.64
CA PRO A 113 46.89 -6.21 57.83
C PRO A 113 46.68 -5.24 59.00
N ARG A 114 45.57 -5.41 59.73
CA ARG A 114 45.32 -4.78 61.02
C ARG A 114 46.19 -5.44 62.09
N LEU A 115 46.98 -4.65 62.81
CA LEU A 115 47.82 -5.12 63.91
C LEU A 115 47.03 -5.13 65.22
N VAL A 116 47.02 -6.29 65.88
CA VAL A 116 46.26 -6.53 67.12
C VAL A 116 47.20 -7.05 68.19
N ASN A 117 47.24 -6.41 69.36
CA ASN A 117 48.06 -6.86 70.48
C ASN A 117 47.21 -7.52 71.56
N ILE A 118 47.59 -8.75 71.93
CA ILE A 118 47.01 -9.49 73.05
C ILE A 118 47.96 -9.40 74.25
N GLY A 119 47.59 -8.62 75.26
CA GLY A 119 48.40 -8.33 76.45
C GLY A 119 48.11 -9.21 77.66
N ASN A 120 46.96 -9.88 77.71
CA ASN A 120 46.62 -10.85 78.77
C ASN A 120 45.73 -11.98 78.24
N SER A 121 45.68 -13.09 78.98
CA SER A 121 45.06 -14.35 78.54
C SER A 121 43.53 -14.33 78.58
N THR A 122 42.91 -13.28 79.11
CA THR A 122 41.45 -13.09 79.16
C THR A 122 40.93 -12.10 78.10
N GLN A 123 41.83 -11.48 77.33
CA GLN A 123 41.49 -10.36 76.47
C GLN A 123 40.66 -10.82 75.26
N THR A 124 39.55 -10.13 75.02
CA THR A 124 38.83 -10.18 73.73
C THR A 124 39.11 -8.89 72.97
N VAL A 125 39.49 -8.99 71.70
CA VAL A 125 39.72 -7.83 70.83
C VAL A 125 38.81 -7.93 69.60
N THR A 126 38.05 -6.86 69.35
CA THR A 126 37.14 -6.76 68.20
C THR A 126 37.83 -6.12 67.00
N VAL A 127 37.72 -6.73 65.82
CA VAL A 127 38.28 -6.26 64.56
C VAL A 127 37.21 -6.33 63.47
N ASN A 128 36.73 -5.17 63.04
CA ASN A 128 35.70 -5.06 62.02
C ASN A 128 36.28 -4.83 60.62
N PHE A 129 35.66 -5.40 59.59
CA PHE A 129 35.97 -5.21 58.18
C PHE A 129 34.75 -4.58 57.48
N PRO A 130 34.59 -3.25 57.58
CA PRO A 130 33.51 -2.54 56.89
C PRO A 130 33.74 -2.55 55.38
N VAL A 131 32.67 -2.76 54.61
CA VAL A 131 32.63 -2.65 53.15
C VAL A 131 31.65 -1.54 52.80
N GLU A 132 32.10 -0.48 52.12
CA GLU A 132 31.18 0.54 51.64
C GLU A 132 30.20 -0.05 50.61
N PRO A 133 28.90 0.32 50.63
CA PRO A 133 27.93 -0.13 49.65
C PRO A 133 28.30 0.33 48.23
N PRO A 134 28.03 -0.45 47.16
CA PRO A 134 28.32 -0.03 45.80
C PRO A 134 27.55 1.24 45.43
N ALA A 135 28.22 2.19 44.79
CA ALA A 135 27.58 3.42 44.31
C ALA A 135 26.48 3.09 43.29
N LYS A 136 25.34 3.77 43.41
CA LYS A 136 24.24 3.68 42.45
C LYS A 136 24.53 4.64 41.30
N THR A 137 24.34 4.18 40.07
CA THR A 137 24.64 4.98 38.89
C THR A 137 23.51 4.88 37.88
N LEU A 138 23.14 6.02 37.31
CA LEU A 138 22.29 6.13 36.14
C LEU A 138 23.14 6.65 34.98
N THR A 139 23.34 5.83 33.95
CA THR A 139 24.12 6.19 32.76
C THR A 139 23.24 6.18 31.53
N LEU A 140 23.58 7.00 30.54
CA LEU A 140 22.92 7.11 29.24
C LEU A 140 23.90 6.78 28.13
N SER A 141 23.41 6.25 27.01
CA SER A 141 24.26 5.89 25.86
C SER A 141 24.85 7.11 25.14
N ALA A 142 24.19 8.27 25.16
CA ALA A 142 24.64 9.52 24.57
C ALA A 142 24.01 10.72 25.30
N SER A 143 24.79 11.79 25.55
CA SER A 143 24.30 13.01 26.24
C SER A 143 23.44 13.91 25.36
N GLU A 144 23.47 13.68 24.06
CA GLU A 144 22.72 14.42 23.05
C GLU A 144 22.21 13.44 21.98
N VAL A 145 20.96 13.58 21.57
CA VAL A 145 20.33 12.78 20.50
C VAL A 145 19.42 13.64 19.62
N LYS A 146 19.13 13.19 18.40
CA LYS A 146 18.18 13.86 17.51
C LYS A 146 16.76 13.30 17.73
N ILE A 147 15.73 14.07 17.38
CA ILE A 147 14.31 13.63 17.45
C ILE A 147 14.16 12.26 16.77
N GLY A 148 13.40 11.35 17.39
CA GLY A 148 13.12 10.01 16.86
C GLY A 148 14.26 8.98 16.98
N ARG A 149 15.48 9.39 17.35
CA ARG A 149 16.59 8.44 17.56
C ARG A 149 16.49 7.76 18.94
N PRO A 150 16.75 6.44 19.03
CA PRO A 150 16.69 5.73 20.30
C PRO A 150 17.89 6.05 21.21
N ILE A 151 17.62 6.23 22.50
CA ILE A 151 18.61 6.36 23.58
C ILE A 151 18.38 5.27 24.63
N SER A 152 19.47 4.71 25.17
CA SER A 152 19.42 3.70 26.23
C SER A 152 19.83 4.29 27.57
N PHE A 153 19.00 4.10 28.60
CA PHE A 153 19.27 4.42 29.99
C PHE A 153 19.60 3.14 30.76
N THR A 154 20.71 3.11 31.47
CA THR A 154 21.16 1.97 32.29
C THR A 154 21.26 2.41 33.73
N LEU A 155 20.46 1.78 34.59
CA LEU A 155 20.49 1.93 36.03
C LEU A 155 21.21 0.73 36.66
N LEU A 156 22.22 1.02 37.47
CA LEU A 156 22.92 0.04 38.30
C LEU A 156 22.73 0.39 39.77
N ALA A 157 22.28 -0.58 40.56
CA ALA A 157 22.21 -0.45 42.01
C ALA A 157 22.80 -1.70 42.69
N GLY A 158 23.72 -1.47 43.63
CA GLY A 158 24.38 -2.53 44.39
C GLY A 158 23.46 -3.35 45.29
N ALA A 159 23.97 -4.45 45.83
CA ALA A 159 23.25 -5.25 46.82
C ALA A 159 23.11 -4.48 48.15
N GLY A 160 21.87 -4.15 48.53
CA GLY A 160 21.52 -3.52 49.82
C GLY A 160 20.79 -4.46 50.78
N ASP A 161 20.21 -3.87 51.84
CA ASP A 161 19.49 -4.60 52.91
C ASP A 161 18.03 -4.94 52.54
N SER A 162 17.45 -4.20 51.59
CA SER A 162 16.13 -4.45 51.02
C SER A 162 16.25 -4.77 49.53
N THR A 163 15.47 -5.74 49.06
CA THR A 163 15.45 -6.14 47.65
C THR A 163 14.63 -5.14 46.85
N PRO A 164 15.16 -4.59 45.74
CA PRO A 164 14.37 -3.81 44.81
C PRO A 164 13.12 -4.58 44.39
N PHE A 165 11.98 -3.89 44.31
CA PHE A 165 10.69 -4.44 43.91
C PHE A 165 10.26 -3.89 42.53
N GLN A 166 10.44 -2.59 42.31
CA GLN A 166 10.00 -1.91 41.09
C GLN A 166 10.97 -0.80 40.68
N VAL A 167 11.15 -0.61 39.38
CA VAL A 167 11.80 0.57 38.81
C VAL A 167 10.78 1.32 37.96
N THR A 168 10.61 2.61 38.23
CA THR A 168 9.78 3.52 37.45
C THR A 168 10.67 4.55 36.75
N TRP A 169 10.48 4.70 35.46
CA TRP A 169 11.14 5.69 34.60
C TRP A 169 10.14 6.78 34.25
N ASP A 170 10.52 8.02 34.50
CA ASP A 170 9.88 9.21 33.94
C ASP A 170 10.89 9.85 32.98
N PHE A 171 10.53 9.96 31.70
CA PHE A 171 11.43 10.47 30.67
C PHE A 171 11.46 12.00 30.60
N GLY A 172 10.65 12.70 31.40
CA GLY A 172 10.63 14.16 31.48
C GLY A 172 9.80 14.85 30.39
N ASP A 173 9.18 14.09 29.49
CA ASP A 173 8.23 14.53 28.46
C ASP A 173 6.76 14.19 28.81
N GLY A 174 6.53 13.75 30.05
CA GLY A 174 5.23 13.31 30.55
C GLY A 174 4.95 11.81 30.38
N GLN A 175 5.84 11.06 29.72
CA GLN A 175 5.72 9.61 29.61
C GLN A 175 6.41 8.90 30.78
N ILE A 176 5.71 7.91 31.34
CA ILE A 176 6.16 7.13 32.49
C ILE A 176 6.06 5.64 32.16
N SER A 177 7.08 4.87 32.51
CA SER A 177 7.13 3.41 32.32
C SER A 177 7.61 2.70 33.60
N GLY A 178 6.97 1.58 33.94
CA GLY A 178 7.32 0.78 35.12
C GLY A 178 7.74 -0.64 34.75
N MET A 179 8.74 -1.18 35.45
CA MET A 179 9.11 -2.59 35.35
C MET A 179 9.33 -3.21 36.74
N GLU A 180 9.09 -4.52 36.85
CA GLU A 180 9.49 -5.27 38.04
C GLU A 180 11.02 -5.37 38.12
N ALA A 181 11.58 -5.17 39.31
CA ALA A 181 13.00 -5.24 39.53
C ALA A 181 13.41 -6.68 39.90
N THR A 182 14.10 -7.38 39.00
CA THR A 182 14.63 -8.73 39.28
C THR A 182 16.13 -8.69 39.57
N GLY A 183 16.53 -9.08 40.79
CA GLY A 183 17.94 -9.34 41.15
C GLY A 183 18.56 -8.34 42.12
N SER A 184 19.63 -8.79 42.79
CA SER A 184 20.49 -7.99 43.67
C SER A 184 21.94 -8.46 43.47
N PRO A 185 22.83 -7.68 42.86
CA PRO A 185 22.67 -6.29 42.40
C PRO A 185 21.66 -6.14 41.24
N LEU A 186 21.05 -4.95 41.14
CA LEU A 186 20.06 -4.61 40.12
C LEU A 186 20.75 -3.97 38.90
N THR A 187 20.40 -4.46 37.71
CA THR A 187 20.69 -3.82 36.43
C THR A 187 19.37 -3.67 35.67
N ALA A 188 18.99 -2.43 35.37
CA ALA A 188 17.76 -2.11 34.65
C ALA A 188 18.08 -1.25 33.42
N VAL A 189 17.53 -1.61 32.26
CA VAL A 189 17.76 -0.90 30.99
C VAL A 189 16.42 -0.45 30.41
N ALA A 190 16.33 0.82 30.02
CA ALA A 190 15.19 1.39 29.29
C ALA A 190 15.65 2.00 27.97
N ASN A 191 14.99 1.66 26.86
CA ASN A 191 15.20 2.28 25.55
C ASN A 191 14.05 3.23 25.25
N TYR A 192 14.34 4.45 24.80
CA TYR A 192 13.34 5.48 24.55
C TYR A 192 13.71 6.38 23.37
N SER A 193 12.73 7.07 22.77
CA SER A 193 12.92 8.04 21.69
C SER A 193 11.98 9.23 21.87
N TYR A 194 12.51 10.46 21.80
CA TYR A 194 11.74 11.68 21.98
C TYR A 194 11.16 12.18 20.66
N SER A 195 9.93 12.71 20.69
CA SER A 195 9.23 13.27 19.52
C SER A 195 9.39 14.78 19.35
N VAL A 196 9.96 15.47 20.34
CA VAL A 196 10.14 16.93 20.36
C VAL A 196 11.55 17.28 20.83
N ALA A 197 12.15 18.35 20.30
CA ALA A 197 13.43 18.86 20.77
C ALA A 197 13.30 19.55 22.13
N GLY A 198 14.31 19.43 22.98
CA GLY A 198 14.32 19.98 24.33
C GLY A 198 15.35 19.31 25.23
N ASP A 199 15.57 19.91 26.41
CA ASP A 199 16.36 19.29 27.47
C ASP A 199 15.41 18.54 28.41
N PHE A 200 15.48 17.22 28.42
CA PHE A 200 14.59 16.36 29.22
C PHE A 200 15.31 15.82 30.45
N THR A 201 14.68 15.96 31.61
CA THR A 201 15.20 15.39 32.87
C THR A 201 14.58 14.02 33.09
N VAL A 202 15.37 12.98 32.90
CA VAL A 202 14.97 11.59 33.10
C VAL A 202 15.15 11.23 34.57
N THR A 203 14.08 10.71 35.16
CA THR A 203 14.03 10.32 36.57
C THR A 203 13.80 8.82 36.70
N ALA A 204 14.74 8.11 37.31
CA ALA A 204 14.63 6.70 37.65
C ALA A 204 14.32 6.57 39.16
N THR A 205 13.16 6.01 39.48
CA THR A 205 12.73 5.75 40.87
C THR A 205 12.79 4.26 41.17
N ILE A 206 13.64 3.87 42.11
CA ILE A 206 13.73 2.50 42.63
C ILE A 206 12.80 2.41 43.85
N THR A 207 11.86 1.47 43.84
CA THR A 207 11.02 1.14 45.00
C THR A 207 11.47 -0.20 45.57
N TYR A 208 11.70 -0.25 46.88
CA TYR A 208 12.12 -1.44 47.60
C TYR A 208 10.92 -2.17 48.23
N GLN A 209 11.09 -3.46 48.57
CA GLN A 209 10.02 -4.25 49.19
C GLN A 209 9.54 -3.72 50.55
N ASP A 210 10.35 -2.93 51.25
CA ASP A 210 9.98 -2.26 52.50
C ASP A 210 9.17 -0.96 52.29
N GLY A 211 8.87 -0.62 51.03
CA GLY A 211 8.14 0.59 50.64
C GLY A 211 8.98 1.85 50.56
N THR A 212 10.30 1.77 50.83
CA THR A 212 11.20 2.91 50.63
C THR A 212 11.49 3.13 49.15
N THR A 213 11.77 4.39 48.78
CA THR A 213 12.08 4.77 47.40
C THR A 213 13.38 5.56 47.32
N GLU A 214 14.09 5.37 46.22
CA GLU A 214 15.24 6.19 45.85
C GLU A 214 15.12 6.72 44.44
N VAL A 215 15.66 7.91 44.22
CA VAL A 215 15.51 8.65 42.96
C VAL A 215 16.88 9.03 42.42
N LEU A 216 17.12 8.71 41.16
CA LEU A 216 18.27 9.18 40.39
C LEU A 216 17.77 9.97 39.18
N THR A 217 18.44 11.07 38.87
CA THR A 217 18.11 11.90 37.70
C THR A 217 19.30 12.03 36.76
N THR A 218 19.01 12.22 35.48
CA THR A 218 19.96 12.63 34.46
C THR A 218 19.28 13.51 33.43
N THR A 219 20.04 14.20 32.58
CA THR A 219 19.50 15.09 31.54
C THR A 219 19.98 14.62 30.18
N VAL A 220 19.06 14.56 29.21
CA VAL A 220 19.34 14.32 27.80
C VAL A 220 18.93 15.56 27.00
N LYS A 221 19.80 15.98 26.09
CA LYS A 221 19.53 17.05 25.14
C LYS A 221 19.02 16.47 23.82
N VAL A 222 17.82 16.85 23.41
CA VAL A 222 17.21 16.43 22.13
C VAL A 222 17.20 17.62 21.19
N LYS A 223 17.76 17.47 19.99
CA LYS A 223 17.79 18.52 18.97
C LYS A 223 17.04 18.13 17.71
N VAL A 224 16.59 19.14 16.98
CA VAL A 224 16.16 18.99 15.58
C VAL A 224 17.40 18.77 14.73
N ASN A 225 17.29 17.94 13.70
CA ASN A 225 18.34 17.77 12.71
C ASN A 225 18.43 19.01 11.80
N SER A 226 19.62 19.50 11.51
CA SER A 226 19.84 20.61 10.57
C SER A 226 19.97 20.06 9.16
N ASN A 227 19.33 20.69 8.17
CA ASN A 227 19.52 20.26 6.78
C ASN A 227 20.94 20.61 6.30
N PRO A 228 21.56 19.76 5.46
CA PRO A 228 22.75 20.16 4.72
C PRO A 228 22.45 21.36 3.82
N VAL A 229 23.50 22.03 3.34
CA VAL A 229 23.40 23.12 2.37
C VAL A 229 24.30 22.80 1.20
N VAL A 230 23.72 22.66 0.01
CA VAL A 230 24.45 22.51 -1.27
C VAL A 230 24.29 23.75 -2.13
N LYS A 231 25.36 24.15 -2.80
CA LYS A 231 25.36 25.29 -3.71
C LYS A 231 26.26 25.04 -4.92
N ILE A 232 25.71 25.14 -6.12
CA ILE A 232 26.47 25.14 -7.38
C ILE A 232 27.09 26.53 -7.55
N THR A 233 28.39 26.56 -7.78
CA THR A 233 29.19 27.78 -8.01
C THR A 233 29.61 27.92 -9.47
N SER A 234 29.61 26.82 -10.25
CA SER A 234 29.82 26.82 -11.70
C SER A 234 29.16 25.60 -12.33
N PRO A 235 28.65 25.68 -13.56
CA PRO A 235 28.50 26.91 -14.34
C PRO A 235 27.46 27.86 -13.72
N SER A 236 27.58 29.17 -13.95
CA SER A 236 26.66 30.17 -13.39
C SER A 236 26.40 31.32 -14.37
N GLY A 237 25.12 31.68 -14.56
CA GLY A 237 24.70 32.98 -15.08
C GLY A 237 24.76 33.17 -16.60
N GLU A 238 23.81 34.02 -17.03
CA GLU A 238 23.47 34.52 -18.37
C GLU A 238 23.15 33.45 -19.44
N PRO A 239 22.14 33.70 -20.31
CA PRO A 239 21.88 32.82 -21.44
C PRO A 239 23.15 32.64 -22.27
N VAL A 240 23.45 31.41 -22.65
CA VAL A 240 24.65 31.06 -23.41
C VAL A 240 24.28 30.08 -24.52
N GLU A 241 24.85 30.29 -25.69
CA GLU A 241 24.69 29.35 -26.80
C GLU A 241 25.61 28.13 -26.57
N ILE A 242 25.01 26.97 -26.30
CA ILE A 242 25.74 25.72 -26.08
C ILE A 242 26.14 25.07 -27.42
N LYS A 243 27.43 24.78 -27.61
CA LYS A 243 27.96 24.11 -28.81
C LYS A 243 28.61 22.78 -28.47
N ALA A 244 28.45 21.81 -29.36
CA ALA A 244 29.16 20.53 -29.25
C ALA A 244 30.68 20.78 -29.25
N GLY A 245 31.38 20.21 -28.27
CA GLY A 245 32.80 20.43 -28.00
C GLY A 245 33.12 21.50 -26.95
N ASP A 246 32.14 22.30 -26.50
CA ASP A 246 32.35 23.24 -25.40
C ASP A 246 32.69 22.49 -24.10
N SER A 247 33.55 23.08 -23.28
CA SER A 247 34.00 22.49 -22.02
C SER A 247 33.59 23.36 -20.84
N TYR A 248 33.04 22.71 -19.83
CA TYR A 248 32.51 23.32 -18.62
C TYR A 248 32.95 22.50 -17.40
N SER A 249 32.79 23.08 -16.21
CA SER A 249 33.01 22.38 -14.95
C SER A 249 31.84 22.60 -14.01
N LEU A 250 31.28 21.50 -13.49
CA LEU A 250 30.34 21.52 -12.39
C LEU A 250 31.13 21.67 -11.09
N GLU A 251 31.04 22.85 -10.49
CA GLU A 251 31.62 23.17 -9.19
C GLU A 251 30.49 23.36 -8.18
N ALA A 252 30.54 22.68 -7.04
CA ALA A 252 29.56 22.84 -5.98
C ALA A 252 30.18 22.72 -4.58
N THR A 253 29.57 23.38 -3.59
CA THR A 253 29.96 23.29 -2.18
C THR A 253 28.85 22.65 -1.37
N LEU A 254 29.21 21.73 -0.47
CA LEU A 254 28.36 21.15 0.57
C LEU A 254 28.88 21.62 1.93
N THR A 255 28.00 22.15 2.76
CA THR A 255 28.24 22.45 4.18
C THR A 255 27.09 21.90 5.00
N ASP A 256 27.36 21.44 6.22
CA ASP A 256 26.31 20.98 7.14
C ASP A 256 26.56 21.60 8.52
N PRO A 257 25.54 22.23 9.16
CA PRO A 257 25.62 22.65 10.56
C PRO A 257 25.94 21.49 11.54
N ASP A 258 25.51 20.27 11.22
CA ASP A 258 25.73 19.04 11.98
C ASP A 258 26.95 18.28 11.42
N ALA A 259 28.14 18.85 11.65
CA ALA A 259 29.41 18.40 11.05
C ALA A 259 29.84 16.95 11.34
N GLU A 260 29.21 16.26 12.29
CA GLU A 260 29.47 14.85 12.61
C GLU A 260 28.67 13.88 11.72
N ASP A 261 27.72 14.38 10.93
CA ASP A 261 26.93 13.55 10.03
C ASP A 261 27.75 13.07 8.82
N THR A 262 27.40 11.88 8.34
CA THR A 262 27.85 11.40 7.03
C THR A 262 26.83 11.79 5.96
N HIS A 263 27.31 12.20 4.78
CA HIS A 263 26.45 12.68 3.69
C HIS A 263 26.53 11.78 2.47
N GLN A 264 25.40 11.60 1.80
CA GLN A 264 25.31 11.07 0.45
C GLN A 264 25.08 12.22 -0.52
N LEU A 265 26.08 12.49 -1.36
CA LEU A 265 26.03 13.49 -2.41
C LEU A 265 25.69 12.81 -3.74
N TYR A 266 24.65 13.29 -4.41
CA TYR A 266 24.26 12.89 -5.76
C TYR A 266 24.47 14.08 -6.68
N TYR A 267 25.04 13.84 -7.85
CA TYR A 267 25.07 14.86 -8.90
C TYR A 267 24.78 14.27 -10.26
N TYR A 268 24.18 15.10 -11.11
CA TYR A 268 23.97 14.78 -12.51
C TYR A 268 24.38 15.93 -13.42
N ILE A 269 24.77 15.58 -14.66
CA ILE A 269 25.02 16.49 -15.76
C ILE A 269 24.34 15.91 -17.00
N TRP A 270 23.54 16.70 -17.70
CA TRP A 270 22.80 16.30 -18.87
C TRP A 270 22.92 17.37 -19.97
N ASP A 271 23.31 16.99 -21.17
CA ASP A 271 23.55 17.90 -22.30
C ASP A 271 22.59 17.71 -23.49
N GLY A 272 21.53 16.94 -23.32
CA GLY A 272 20.56 16.65 -24.39
C GLY A 272 20.68 15.26 -25.02
N GLY A 273 21.84 14.61 -24.88
CA GLY A 273 22.07 13.26 -25.41
C GLY A 273 22.83 12.35 -24.45
N ASN A 274 23.74 12.91 -23.65
CA ASN A 274 24.49 12.19 -22.64
C ASN A 274 24.07 12.59 -21.22
N TYR A 275 24.05 11.59 -20.34
CA TYR A 275 23.66 11.71 -18.94
C TYR A 275 24.75 11.15 -18.04
N ILE A 276 25.34 12.01 -17.21
CA ILE A 276 26.25 11.61 -16.14
C ILE A 276 25.44 11.61 -14.85
N TRP A 277 25.49 10.51 -14.10
CA TRP A 277 24.92 10.41 -12.76
C TRP A 277 25.90 9.69 -11.85
N GLN A 278 26.14 10.24 -10.66
CA GLN A 278 27.09 9.71 -9.70
C GLN A 278 26.59 9.91 -8.27
N GLN A 279 26.98 8.98 -7.41
CA GLN A 279 26.68 8.98 -5.98
C GLN A 279 27.99 8.83 -5.19
N ASN A 280 28.25 9.77 -4.29
CA ASN A 280 29.45 9.79 -3.46
C ASN A 280 29.06 9.89 -1.98
N ALA A 281 29.68 9.05 -1.14
CA ALA A 281 29.68 9.27 0.30
C ALA A 281 30.76 10.32 0.64
N VAL A 282 30.37 11.41 1.31
CA VAL A 282 31.24 12.55 1.63
C VAL A 282 31.01 13.02 3.07
N THR A 283 31.91 13.87 3.57
CA THR A 283 31.78 14.54 4.88
C THR A 283 31.84 16.04 4.64
N ALA A 284 30.89 16.79 5.20
CA ALA A 284 30.90 18.24 5.10
C ALA A 284 32.02 18.89 5.95
N PRO A 285 32.65 20.00 5.51
CA PRO A 285 32.45 20.67 4.23
C PRO A 285 33.13 19.91 3.08
N TYR A 286 32.43 19.82 1.94
CA TYR A 286 32.93 19.15 0.74
C TYR A 286 32.80 20.06 -0.49
N ALA A 287 33.76 19.97 -1.41
CA ALA A 287 33.74 20.67 -2.69
C ALA A 287 33.76 19.65 -3.84
N LEU A 288 32.76 19.74 -4.70
CA LEU A 288 32.64 18.96 -5.94
C LEU A 288 33.26 19.75 -7.08
N SER A 289 34.09 19.10 -7.89
CA SER A 289 34.63 19.63 -9.16
C SER A 289 34.59 18.52 -10.21
N VAL A 290 33.76 18.70 -11.23
CA VAL A 290 33.58 17.70 -12.30
C VAL A 290 33.68 18.39 -13.67
N PRO A 291 34.78 18.19 -14.41
CA PRO A 291 34.88 18.68 -15.78
C PRO A 291 34.03 17.83 -16.72
N PHE A 292 33.41 18.46 -17.71
CA PHE A 292 32.69 17.78 -18.78
C PHE A 292 32.79 18.53 -20.10
N THR A 293 32.60 17.80 -21.20
CA THR A 293 32.59 18.32 -22.56
C THR A 293 31.25 18.01 -23.20
N VAL A 294 30.62 19.02 -23.78
CA VAL A 294 29.32 18.90 -24.47
C VAL A 294 29.48 17.99 -25.68
N SER A 295 28.70 16.92 -25.71
CA SER A 295 28.82 15.84 -26.68
C SER A 295 27.82 15.95 -27.82
N ASP A 296 26.65 16.51 -27.54
CA ASP A 296 25.58 16.82 -28.48
C ASP A 296 24.99 18.18 -28.09
N ASN A 297 24.55 18.96 -29.08
CA ASN A 297 23.87 20.23 -28.86
C ASN A 297 22.48 20.28 -29.51
N THR A 298 21.91 19.12 -29.89
CA THR A 298 20.55 18.99 -30.44
C THR A 298 19.49 19.67 -29.57
N THR A 299 19.63 19.63 -28.24
CA THR A 299 18.71 20.32 -27.30
C THR A 299 19.09 21.77 -27.01
N GLY A 300 20.32 22.19 -27.32
CA GLY A 300 20.82 23.54 -27.06
C GLY A 300 20.87 23.94 -25.56
N ALA A 301 20.71 22.98 -24.65
CA ALA A 301 20.65 23.19 -23.21
C ALA A 301 21.51 22.17 -22.44
N LEU A 302 22.12 22.63 -21.36
CA LEU A 302 22.89 21.83 -20.43
C LEU A 302 22.28 22.00 -19.03
N GLN A 303 21.92 20.90 -18.40
CA GLN A 303 21.42 20.87 -17.02
C GLN A 303 22.43 20.18 -16.10
N ALA A 304 22.62 20.74 -14.92
CA ALA A 304 23.37 20.09 -13.86
C ALA A 304 22.64 20.26 -12.53
N GLY A 305 22.66 19.21 -11.70
CA GLY A 305 22.05 19.25 -10.37
C GLY A 305 22.87 18.50 -9.36
N VAL A 306 22.80 18.95 -8.11
CA VAL A 306 23.49 18.39 -6.96
C VAL A 306 22.48 18.28 -5.82
N SER A 307 22.32 17.09 -5.26
CA SER A 307 21.61 16.89 -3.99
C SER A 307 22.54 16.28 -2.95
N ALA A 308 22.34 16.63 -1.69
CA ALA A 308 22.99 15.97 -0.57
C ALA A 308 21.95 15.55 0.46
N TYR A 309 22.14 14.37 1.04
CA TYR A 309 21.33 13.86 2.15
C TYR A 309 22.26 13.47 3.29
N ASP A 310 21.94 13.86 4.52
CA ASP A 310 22.66 13.38 5.69
C ASP A 310 22.19 11.96 6.11
N GLN A 311 22.78 11.44 7.19
CA GLN A 311 22.45 10.12 7.75
C GLN A 311 21.05 10.05 8.40
N ASP A 312 20.42 11.20 8.59
CA ASP A 312 19.09 11.41 9.15
C ASP A 312 18.04 11.69 8.05
N TRP A 313 18.44 11.55 6.77
CA TRP A 313 17.61 11.79 5.58
C TRP A 313 17.12 13.24 5.43
N ALA A 314 17.75 14.22 6.09
CA ALA A 314 17.52 15.61 5.71
C ALA A 314 18.31 15.92 4.43
N GLY A 315 17.62 16.57 3.48
CA GLY A 315 18.10 16.77 2.13
C GLY A 315 18.28 18.23 1.76
N ALA A 316 19.18 18.48 0.82
CA ALA A 316 19.33 19.74 0.12
C ALA A 316 19.58 19.52 -1.36
N TYR A 317 19.15 20.47 -2.18
CA TYR A 317 19.25 20.36 -3.64
C TYR A 317 19.51 21.72 -4.29
N ASP A 318 20.45 21.73 -5.23
CA ASP A 318 20.72 22.87 -6.09
C ASP A 318 20.92 22.42 -7.54
N SER A 319 20.55 23.27 -8.49
CA SER A 319 20.58 22.95 -9.91
C SER A 319 20.77 24.19 -10.75
N VAL A 320 21.40 24.02 -11.90
CA VAL A 320 21.62 25.07 -12.90
C VAL A 320 21.28 24.55 -14.29
N THR A 321 20.69 25.41 -15.11
CA THR A 321 20.47 25.18 -16.54
C THR A 321 21.18 26.27 -17.33
N LEU A 322 22.04 25.89 -18.27
CA LEU A 322 22.57 26.79 -19.28
C LEU A 322 21.85 26.54 -20.61
N SER A 323 21.33 27.60 -21.21
CA SER A 323 20.66 27.54 -22.51
C SER A 323 20.69 28.89 -23.19
N SER A 324 20.37 28.93 -24.48
CA SER A 324 20.20 30.20 -25.20
C SER A 324 18.97 31.00 -24.76
N LEU A 325 18.01 30.35 -24.09
CA LEU A 325 16.88 30.97 -23.40
C LEU A 325 17.21 31.05 -21.90
N GLY A 326 17.05 32.20 -21.27
CA GLY A 326 17.24 32.37 -19.84
C GLY A 326 16.17 33.28 -19.23
N ILE A 327 15.66 32.89 -18.06
CA ILE A 327 14.78 33.72 -17.24
C ILE A 327 15.49 34.05 -15.93
N LYS A 328 15.35 35.28 -15.45
CA LYS A 328 15.99 35.72 -14.21
C LYS A 328 15.06 36.59 -13.39
N ILE A 329 14.84 36.24 -12.13
CA ILE A 329 14.12 37.06 -11.17
C ILE A 329 15.00 38.26 -10.81
N THR A 330 14.47 39.46 -11.07
CA THR A 330 15.13 40.75 -10.82
C THR A 330 14.55 41.47 -9.61
N ALA A 331 13.38 41.05 -9.12
CA ALA A 331 12.78 41.49 -7.86
C ALA A 331 11.85 40.39 -7.29
N PRO A 332 11.68 40.30 -5.96
CA PRO A 332 12.24 41.18 -4.92
C PRO A 332 13.75 40.97 -4.67
N THR A 333 14.46 42.02 -4.25
CA THR A 333 15.91 41.98 -3.91
C THR A 333 16.20 42.81 -2.66
N GLY A 334 17.37 42.56 -2.03
CA GLY A 334 17.89 43.37 -0.93
C GLY A 334 16.97 43.44 0.29
N ASP A 335 16.78 44.64 0.84
CA ASP A 335 16.01 44.90 2.06
C ASP A 335 14.55 44.45 2.00
N VAL A 336 13.98 44.33 0.79
CA VAL A 336 12.62 43.82 0.60
C VAL A 336 12.54 42.38 1.08
N LEU A 337 13.50 41.51 0.73
CA LEU A 337 13.49 40.09 1.15
C LEU A 337 13.65 39.89 2.67
N GLN A 338 14.11 40.90 3.40
CA GLN A 338 14.39 40.81 4.84
C GLN A 338 13.29 41.43 5.71
N ASN A 339 12.44 42.30 5.16
CA ASN A 339 11.46 43.09 5.92
C ASN A 339 10.04 43.00 5.34
N LEU A 340 9.64 41.87 4.74
CA LEU A 340 8.24 41.66 4.36
C LEU A 340 7.41 41.43 5.61
N GLU A 341 6.27 42.11 5.69
CA GLU A 341 5.22 41.82 6.66
C GLU A 341 4.06 41.12 5.95
N TYR A 342 3.41 40.18 6.65
CA TYR A 342 2.24 39.46 6.13
C TYR A 342 1.14 40.43 5.67
N GLY A 343 0.40 40.04 4.62
CA GLY A 343 -0.67 40.88 4.05
C GLY A 343 -0.19 41.98 3.08
N GLN A 344 1.12 42.19 2.93
CA GLN A 344 1.66 43.05 1.86
C GLN A 344 1.85 42.24 0.57
N PRO A 345 1.43 42.75 -0.60
CA PRO A 345 1.70 42.11 -1.87
C PRO A 345 3.21 42.17 -2.19
N VAL A 346 3.79 41.02 -2.48
CA VAL A 346 5.16 40.88 -2.99
C VAL A 346 5.13 41.00 -4.49
N GLU A 347 5.80 42.03 -5.01
CA GLU A 347 5.98 42.25 -6.45
C GLU A 347 7.20 41.47 -6.95
N PHE A 348 6.91 40.49 -7.79
CA PHE A 348 7.90 39.71 -8.53
C PHE A 348 8.15 40.32 -9.88
N LYS A 349 9.42 40.45 -10.22
CA LYS A 349 9.86 40.83 -11.57
C LYS A 349 10.81 39.78 -12.08
N ALA A 350 10.63 39.37 -13.32
CA ALA A 350 11.61 38.58 -14.04
C ALA A 350 11.87 39.17 -15.42
N THR A 351 13.08 38.98 -15.91
CA THR A 351 13.48 39.31 -17.28
C THR A 351 13.77 38.02 -18.01
N LEU A 352 13.08 37.81 -19.13
CA LEU A 352 13.32 36.73 -20.07
C LEU A 352 14.22 37.24 -21.19
N THR A 353 15.27 36.50 -21.49
CA THR A 353 16.20 36.76 -22.58
C THR A 353 16.30 35.52 -23.44
N ASP A 354 16.08 35.66 -24.74
CA ASP A 354 16.33 34.62 -25.74
C ASP A 354 17.51 35.07 -26.61
N LEU A 355 18.40 34.16 -27.01
CA LEU A 355 19.49 34.47 -27.94
C LEU A 355 19.20 33.98 -29.37
N LYS A 356 18.13 33.20 -29.58
CA LYS A 356 17.84 32.53 -30.86
C LYS A 356 16.64 33.10 -31.63
N ASP A 357 15.61 33.67 -31.00
CA ASP A 357 14.48 34.25 -31.73
C ASP A 357 13.72 35.40 -30.99
N VAL A 358 12.72 35.98 -31.67
CA VAL A 358 11.74 36.94 -31.11
C VAL A 358 10.33 36.38 -31.32
N ASP A 359 10.01 35.29 -30.63
CA ASP A 359 8.71 34.64 -30.73
C ASP A 359 7.86 34.82 -29.45
N LYS A 360 6.87 33.95 -29.21
CA LYS A 360 5.95 34.09 -28.07
C LYS A 360 6.27 33.01 -27.05
N HIS A 361 6.52 33.40 -25.80
CA HIS A 361 6.87 32.47 -24.73
C HIS A 361 5.73 32.30 -23.72
N GLN A 362 5.62 31.11 -23.11
CA GLN A 362 4.71 30.83 -22.00
C GLN A 362 5.49 30.85 -20.68
N VAL A 363 5.04 31.65 -19.72
CA VAL A 363 5.68 31.80 -18.41
C VAL A 363 4.73 31.37 -17.31
N TYR A 364 5.24 30.62 -16.34
CA TYR A 364 4.51 30.15 -15.18
C TYR A 364 5.18 30.61 -13.89
N TRP A 365 4.43 31.27 -13.02
CA TRP A 365 4.83 31.60 -11.65
C TRP A 365 4.21 30.62 -10.67
N TYR A 366 5.00 30.14 -9.72
CA TYR A 366 4.56 29.36 -8.57
C TYR A 366 5.08 30.02 -7.31
N PHE A 367 4.23 30.35 -6.35
CA PHE A 367 4.61 31.15 -5.18
C PHE A 367 5.06 30.33 -3.97
N GLY A 368 4.80 29.02 -3.96
CA GLY A 368 5.43 28.07 -3.05
C GLY A 368 4.80 27.92 -1.67
N ASP A 369 3.63 28.53 -1.41
CA ASP A 369 2.86 28.34 -0.17
C ASP A 369 1.78 27.25 -0.28
N GLY A 370 1.57 26.67 -1.48
CA GLY A 370 0.62 25.57 -1.68
C GLY A 370 -0.85 25.99 -1.70
N GLY A 371 -1.12 27.30 -1.64
CA GLY A 371 -2.48 27.84 -1.78
C GLY A 371 -3.01 27.65 -3.20
N TRP A 372 -4.32 27.50 -3.37
CA TRP A 372 -4.92 27.32 -4.70
C TRP A 372 -4.73 28.53 -5.64
N LYS A 373 -4.38 29.71 -5.10
CA LYS A 373 -3.98 30.91 -5.87
C LYS A 373 -2.48 31.03 -6.10
N SER A 374 -1.67 30.07 -5.64
CA SER A 374 -0.20 30.13 -5.69
C SER A 374 0.39 29.92 -7.08
N TYR A 375 -0.42 30.01 -8.14
CA TYR A 375 -0.06 29.72 -9.52
C TYR A 375 -0.57 30.81 -10.46
N LYS A 376 0.29 31.24 -11.40
CA LYS A 376 -0.08 32.24 -12.42
C LYS A 376 0.61 31.95 -13.75
N GLN A 377 -0.17 31.86 -14.82
CA GLN A 377 0.31 31.73 -16.20
C GLN A 377 0.28 33.07 -16.94
N LEU A 378 1.30 33.34 -17.75
CA LEU A 378 1.43 34.53 -18.59
C LEU A 378 1.93 34.13 -19.99
N SER A 379 1.42 34.79 -21.04
CA SER A 379 2.00 34.74 -22.38
C SER A 379 2.73 36.04 -22.66
N VAL A 380 3.98 35.96 -23.10
CA VAL A 380 4.85 37.15 -23.27
C VAL A 380 5.39 37.20 -24.69
N ASP A 381 5.33 38.39 -25.30
CA ASP A 381 5.85 38.65 -26.66
C ASP A 381 7.15 39.48 -26.56
N GLY A 382 8.20 39.08 -27.28
CA GLY A 382 9.42 39.89 -27.44
C GLY A 382 10.65 39.43 -26.63
N ASN A 383 11.79 40.08 -26.88
CA ASN A 383 13.09 39.70 -26.33
C ASN A 383 14.05 40.93 -26.22
N PRO A 384 14.56 41.29 -25.02
CA PRO A 384 14.18 40.74 -23.71
C PRO A 384 12.75 41.17 -23.35
N ALA A 385 12.07 40.35 -22.57
CA ALA A 385 10.73 40.67 -22.07
C ALA A 385 10.69 40.67 -20.55
N ASP A 386 10.27 41.80 -19.99
CA ASP A 386 10.04 41.94 -18.56
C ASP A 386 8.62 41.52 -18.21
N MET A 387 8.48 40.76 -17.13
CA MET A 387 7.20 40.31 -16.61
C MET A 387 7.06 40.61 -15.13
N THR A 388 5.82 40.84 -14.73
CA THR A 388 5.46 41.15 -13.35
C THR A 388 4.40 40.19 -12.85
N ALA A 389 4.57 39.73 -11.62
CA ALA A 389 3.55 39.02 -10.88
C ALA A 389 3.48 39.57 -9.46
N SER A 390 2.32 39.50 -8.84
CA SER A 390 2.11 40.02 -7.49
C SER A 390 1.40 38.94 -6.69
N TYR A 391 1.91 38.65 -5.49
CA TYR A 391 1.34 37.62 -4.62
C TYR A 391 1.48 38.00 -3.15
N THR A 392 0.49 37.68 -2.33
CA THR A 392 0.48 38.02 -0.90
C THR A 392 0.61 36.75 -0.07
N TYR A 393 1.59 36.73 0.83
CA TYR A 393 1.93 35.58 1.68
C TYR A 393 1.41 35.73 3.12
N ALA A 394 1.26 34.59 3.78
CA ALA A 394 1.24 34.45 5.23
C ALA A 394 2.64 34.69 5.83
N GLY A 395 2.77 34.69 7.16
CA GLY A 395 4.09 34.65 7.80
C GLY A 395 4.79 33.30 7.56
N GLY A 396 6.09 33.31 7.24
CA GLY A 396 6.87 32.09 6.99
C GLY A 396 7.96 32.24 5.93
N ASP A 397 8.60 31.11 5.63
CA ASP A 397 9.63 30.98 4.58
C ASP A 397 9.06 30.24 3.37
N PHE A 398 9.13 30.87 2.19
CA PHE A 398 8.58 30.34 0.94
C PHE A 398 9.61 30.38 -0.18
N THR A 399 9.47 29.50 -1.17
CA THR A 399 10.28 29.54 -2.39
C THR A 399 9.38 29.76 -3.61
N ALA A 400 9.50 30.94 -4.21
CA ALA A 400 8.82 31.25 -5.45
C ALA A 400 9.66 30.81 -6.65
N TRP A 401 9.00 30.28 -7.67
CA TRP A 401 9.56 29.79 -8.92
C TRP A 401 8.96 30.55 -10.09
N VAL A 402 9.78 30.78 -11.11
CA VAL A 402 9.31 31.19 -12.43
C VAL A 402 9.89 30.25 -13.47
N TYR A 403 9.04 29.77 -14.38
CA TYR A 403 9.41 28.92 -15.51
C TYR A 403 9.05 29.63 -16.80
N ALA A 404 9.87 29.47 -17.84
CA ALA A 404 9.55 29.94 -19.19
C ALA A 404 9.76 28.82 -20.20
N TYR A 405 8.79 28.65 -21.10
CA TYR A 405 8.81 27.70 -22.21
C TYR A 405 8.86 28.41 -23.55
N ASP A 406 9.65 27.85 -24.46
CA ASP A 406 9.64 28.19 -25.89
C ASP A 406 8.44 27.52 -26.62
N ARG A 407 8.01 28.04 -27.77
CA ARG A 407 6.83 27.63 -28.55
C ARG A 407 6.76 26.14 -28.86
N ASN A 408 7.90 25.45 -28.95
CA ASN A 408 7.97 24.02 -29.21
C ASN A 408 7.85 23.15 -27.95
N TRP A 409 7.57 23.76 -26.78
CA TRP A 409 7.39 23.11 -25.45
C TRP A 409 8.56 22.23 -24.99
N SER A 410 9.65 22.25 -25.73
CA SER A 410 10.75 21.30 -25.59
C SER A 410 11.82 21.86 -24.63
N TRP A 411 11.85 23.18 -24.41
CA TRP A 411 12.92 23.89 -23.72
C TRP A 411 12.28 24.71 -22.61
N TYR A 412 12.73 24.51 -21.36
CA TYR A 412 12.32 25.35 -20.23
C TYR A 412 13.53 25.85 -19.46
N THR A 413 13.49 27.13 -19.11
CA THR A 413 14.42 27.75 -18.15
C THR A 413 13.61 28.16 -16.93
N PHE A 414 14.25 28.17 -15.77
CA PHE A 414 13.59 28.59 -14.54
C PHE A 414 14.54 29.36 -13.64
N ASP A 415 13.98 30.16 -12.77
CA ASP A 415 14.69 30.83 -11.69
C ASP A 415 13.83 30.80 -10.42
N ARG A 416 14.46 30.94 -9.26
CA ARG A 416 13.80 30.83 -7.96
C ARG A 416 14.32 31.87 -6.98
N VAL A 417 13.45 32.28 -6.05
CA VAL A 417 13.81 33.19 -4.97
C VAL A 417 13.16 32.72 -3.67
N THR A 418 13.95 32.71 -2.59
CA THR A 418 13.46 32.43 -1.24
C THR A 418 12.98 33.72 -0.60
N ILE A 419 11.84 33.66 0.08
CA ILE A 419 11.12 34.80 0.62
C ILE A 419 10.81 34.52 2.09
N HIS A 420 11.25 35.42 2.95
CA HIS A 420 10.88 35.41 4.36
C HIS A 420 9.84 36.49 4.61
N VAL A 421 8.73 36.14 5.23
CA VAL A 421 7.63 37.05 5.56
C VAL A 421 7.38 37.03 7.06
N ASN A 422 7.54 38.17 7.70
CA ASN A 422 7.30 38.34 9.13
C ASN A 422 5.79 38.41 9.39
N GLY A 423 5.29 37.60 10.32
CA GLY A 423 3.88 37.60 10.68
C GLY A 423 3.44 36.27 11.28
N PRO A 424 2.15 36.13 11.62
CA PRO A 424 1.59 34.85 12.01
C PRO A 424 1.68 33.87 10.84
N ALA A 425 2.12 32.64 11.13
CA ALA A 425 2.07 31.55 10.18
C ALA A 425 0.61 31.18 9.88
N ASN A 426 0.35 30.69 8.66
CA ASN A 426 -0.97 30.20 8.30
C ASN A 426 -1.34 28.97 9.14
N SER A 427 -2.53 28.98 9.73
CA SER A 427 -3.10 27.86 10.44
C SER A 427 -4.00 27.06 9.49
N ASN A 428 -4.15 25.76 9.75
CA ASN A 428 -5.11 24.97 8.98
C ASN A 428 -6.55 25.38 9.36
N PRO A 429 -7.46 25.53 8.38
CA PRO A 429 -8.87 25.72 8.65
C PRO A 429 -9.46 24.48 9.33
N THR A 430 -10.59 24.62 9.99
CA THR A 430 -11.28 23.52 10.69
C THR A 430 -12.67 23.27 10.11
N ALA A 431 -13.07 22.00 10.12
CA ALA A 431 -14.36 21.53 9.62
C ALA A 431 -15.06 20.69 10.70
N GLU A 432 -16.32 21.01 10.98
CA GLU A 432 -17.17 20.25 11.92
C GLU A 432 -18.55 19.98 11.31
N ILE A 433 -19.01 18.73 11.38
CA ILE A 433 -20.39 18.37 11.03
C ILE A 433 -21.23 18.59 12.28
N ILE A 434 -22.00 19.67 12.33
CA ILE A 434 -22.68 20.13 13.56
C ILE A 434 -24.09 19.57 13.73
N SER A 435 -24.76 19.22 12.64
CA SER A 435 -26.05 18.52 12.69
C SER A 435 -26.33 17.80 11.38
N ALA A 436 -27.10 16.71 11.42
CA ALA A 436 -27.66 16.08 10.24
C ALA A 436 -29.18 15.88 10.45
N THR A 437 -29.98 16.10 9.41
CA THR A 437 -31.44 15.99 9.48
C THR A 437 -32.00 15.21 8.31
N LEU A 438 -32.96 14.31 8.57
CA LEU A 438 -33.71 13.58 7.55
C LEU A 438 -34.78 14.49 6.95
N THR A 439 -34.89 14.49 5.62
CA THR A 439 -35.92 15.24 4.89
C THR A 439 -37.19 14.40 4.69
N GLY A 440 -38.36 15.00 4.99
CA GLY A 440 -39.70 14.40 4.95
C GLY A 440 -40.77 15.40 5.41
N GLU A 441 -42.04 14.99 5.55
CA GLU A 441 -43.14 15.90 6.01
C GLU A 441 -42.87 16.52 7.40
N THR A 442 -42.03 15.88 8.22
CA THR A 442 -41.44 16.44 9.44
C THR A 442 -39.95 16.10 9.51
N ALA A 443 -39.10 17.13 9.58
CA ALA A 443 -37.64 16.95 9.68
C ALA A 443 -37.26 16.27 11.01
N THR A 444 -36.43 15.23 10.93
CA THR A 444 -35.98 14.45 12.11
C THR A 444 -34.47 14.60 12.27
N ASN A 445 -34.00 14.97 13.46
CA ASN A 445 -32.57 15.10 13.76
C ASN A 445 -31.90 13.72 13.87
N ILE A 446 -30.71 13.58 13.29
CA ILE A 446 -29.87 12.39 13.39
C ILE A 446 -28.83 12.61 14.50
N ASP A 447 -28.68 11.61 15.37
CA ASP A 447 -27.65 11.62 16.41
C ASP A 447 -26.27 11.34 15.80
N LEU A 448 -25.39 12.35 15.84
CA LEU A 448 -24.03 12.28 15.33
C LEU A 448 -23.03 11.65 16.32
N THR A 449 -23.46 11.32 17.55
CA THR A 449 -22.60 10.67 18.56
C THR A 449 -22.49 9.16 18.38
N THR A 450 -23.39 8.57 17.58
CA THR A 450 -23.36 7.15 17.22
C THR A 450 -22.63 6.96 15.90
N THR A 451 -21.51 6.24 15.91
CA THR A 451 -20.75 5.88 14.71
C THR A 451 -20.79 4.36 14.49
N PRO A 452 -21.13 3.86 13.29
CA PRO A 452 -21.61 4.61 12.12
C PRO A 452 -23.01 5.20 12.31
N VAL A 453 -23.31 6.32 11.62
CA VAL A 453 -24.65 6.92 11.58
C VAL A 453 -25.58 6.01 10.78
N LYS A 454 -26.69 5.60 11.39
CA LYS A 454 -27.63 4.63 10.79
C LYS A 454 -28.78 5.32 10.05
N LEU A 455 -28.93 5.03 8.77
CA LEU A 455 -29.99 5.55 7.89
C LEU A 455 -30.83 4.39 7.32
N GLU A 456 -31.96 4.68 6.70
CA GLU A 456 -32.72 3.72 5.87
C GLU A 456 -32.55 4.05 4.38
N ARG A 457 -32.62 3.03 3.51
CA ARG A 457 -32.45 3.18 2.06
C ARG A 457 -33.35 4.27 1.46
N GLY A 458 -32.75 5.19 0.68
CA GLY A 458 -33.46 6.26 -0.02
C GLY A 458 -33.76 7.48 0.83
N GLN A 459 -33.30 7.52 2.08
CA GLN A 459 -33.42 8.71 2.92
C GLN A 459 -32.45 9.80 2.45
N THR A 460 -32.99 11.00 2.25
CA THR A 460 -32.20 12.21 2.01
C THR A 460 -31.82 12.86 3.34
N VAL A 461 -30.52 13.05 3.54
CA VAL A 461 -29.95 13.68 4.72
C VAL A 461 -29.41 15.06 4.36
N ASN A 462 -29.79 16.08 5.11
CA ASN A 462 -29.17 17.40 5.07
C ASN A 462 -28.12 17.49 6.19
N PHE A 463 -26.85 17.58 5.81
CA PHE A 463 -25.71 17.80 6.69
C PHE A 463 -25.40 19.28 6.80
N LYS A 464 -25.36 19.77 8.03
CA LYS A 464 -24.94 21.12 8.36
C LYS A 464 -23.47 21.09 8.78
N ILE A 465 -22.63 21.74 7.99
CA ILE A 465 -21.18 21.78 8.17
C ILE A 465 -20.80 23.18 8.62
N LYS A 466 -20.08 23.26 9.73
CA LYS A 466 -19.44 24.46 10.27
C LYS A 466 -17.99 24.48 9.81
N ILE A 467 -17.63 25.54 9.10
CA ILE A 467 -16.28 25.85 8.67
C ILE A 467 -15.80 27.00 9.55
N ASP A 468 -14.64 26.85 10.18
CA ASP A 468 -14.05 27.86 11.06
C ASP A 468 -12.56 27.97 10.75
N ASP A 469 -12.02 29.18 10.79
CA ASP A 469 -10.60 29.43 10.62
C ASP A 469 -10.21 30.56 11.56
N VAL A 470 -9.12 30.35 12.30
CA VAL A 470 -8.54 31.36 13.18
C VAL A 470 -7.93 32.51 12.36
N ASP A 471 -7.55 32.23 11.12
CA ASP A 471 -6.98 33.18 10.17
C ASP A 471 -8.10 33.84 9.35
N THR A 472 -8.67 34.91 9.91
CA THR A 472 -9.83 35.64 9.34
C THR A 472 -9.58 36.31 7.99
N TRP A 473 -8.34 36.25 7.48
CA TRP A 473 -7.87 36.84 6.23
C TRP A 473 -7.79 35.80 5.10
N ASN A 474 -7.99 34.52 5.40
CA ASN A 474 -8.03 33.43 4.43
C ASN A 474 -9.34 33.42 3.63
N GLN A 475 -9.24 32.94 2.39
CA GLN A 475 -10.38 32.52 1.58
C GLN A 475 -10.44 31.00 1.49
N HIS A 476 -11.64 30.43 1.65
CA HIS A 476 -11.81 29.00 1.79
C HIS A 476 -12.58 28.39 0.62
N GLN A 477 -12.16 27.20 0.21
CA GLN A 477 -12.92 26.29 -0.64
C GLN A 477 -13.05 24.96 0.08
N ALA A 478 -14.20 24.32 -0.05
CA ALA A 478 -14.44 23.03 0.55
C ALA A 478 -15.09 22.08 -0.45
N TRP A 479 -14.87 20.78 -0.24
CA TRP A 479 -15.47 19.71 -1.02
C TRP A 479 -16.05 18.68 -0.06
N VAL A 480 -17.30 18.31 -0.30
CA VAL A 480 -17.94 17.21 0.41
C VAL A 480 -18.01 16.04 -0.55
N SER A 481 -17.41 14.92 -0.18
CA SER A 481 -17.60 13.65 -0.88
C SER A 481 -18.49 12.77 -0.02
N PHE A 482 -19.61 12.31 -0.55
CA PHE A 482 -20.58 11.53 0.20
C PHE A 482 -20.15 10.06 0.38
N GLY A 483 -19.10 9.63 -0.30
CA GLY A 483 -18.50 8.29 -0.19
C GLY A 483 -19.12 7.24 -1.10
N ASP A 484 -20.16 7.59 -1.86
CA ASP A 484 -20.87 6.74 -2.83
C ASP A 484 -20.69 7.21 -4.28
N GLY A 485 -19.67 8.04 -4.52
CA GLY A 485 -19.40 8.69 -5.81
C GLY A 485 -20.02 10.08 -5.95
N GLY A 486 -20.97 10.46 -5.09
CA GLY A 486 -21.50 11.83 -5.03
C GLY A 486 -20.49 12.80 -4.41
N SER A 487 -20.42 14.02 -4.94
CA SER A 487 -19.68 15.12 -4.29
C SER A 487 -20.31 16.48 -4.54
N GLU A 488 -20.04 17.43 -3.65
CA GLU A 488 -20.50 18.81 -3.74
C GLU A 488 -19.35 19.77 -3.41
N GLN A 489 -19.09 20.73 -4.28
CA GLN A 489 -18.13 21.81 -4.03
C GLN A 489 -18.82 22.97 -3.32
N ILE A 490 -18.23 23.42 -2.21
CA ILE A 490 -18.67 24.56 -1.42
C ILE A 490 -17.64 25.68 -1.60
N ILE A 491 -18.09 26.81 -2.15
CA ILE A 491 -17.30 28.04 -2.21
C ILE A 491 -17.75 28.93 -1.05
N VAL A 492 -16.86 29.21 -0.09
CA VAL A 492 -17.18 30.17 0.99
C VAL A 492 -17.16 31.58 0.38
N PRO A 493 -18.28 32.31 0.37
CA PRO A 493 -18.33 33.62 -0.26
C PRO A 493 -17.33 34.59 0.38
N GLU A 494 -16.63 35.37 -0.45
CA GLU A 494 -15.66 36.37 0.02
C GLU A 494 -16.34 37.38 0.96
N GLY A 495 -15.75 37.59 2.14
CA GLY A 495 -16.30 38.46 3.18
C GLY A 495 -17.32 37.82 4.13
N SER A 496 -17.53 36.50 4.05
CA SER A 496 -18.34 35.76 5.03
C SER A 496 -17.69 35.81 6.42
N SER A 497 -18.50 36.02 7.47
CA SER A 497 -18.01 35.93 8.85
C SER A 497 -17.81 34.46 9.24
N LEU A 498 -16.62 34.10 9.72
CA LEU A 498 -16.37 32.79 10.30
C LEU A 498 -16.83 32.74 11.78
N PRO A 499 -17.41 31.62 12.23
CA PRO A 499 -17.61 30.37 11.48
C PRO A 499 -18.72 30.46 10.42
N TYR A 500 -18.44 29.97 9.22
CA TYR A 500 -19.40 29.88 8.13
C TYR A 500 -20.11 28.53 8.20
N THR A 501 -21.43 28.53 7.98
CA THR A 501 -22.22 27.30 8.02
C THR A 501 -22.90 27.07 6.68
N VAL A 502 -22.78 25.85 6.18
CA VAL A 502 -23.35 25.40 4.91
C VAL A 502 -24.14 24.13 5.12
N GLU A 503 -25.22 23.99 4.35
CA GLU A 503 -26.06 22.79 4.34
C GLU A 503 -25.91 22.10 2.99
N VAL A 504 -25.53 20.82 3.04
CA VAL A 504 -25.40 19.95 1.87
C VAL A 504 -26.34 18.79 2.02
N SER A 505 -27.08 18.44 0.98
CA SER A 505 -28.12 17.41 1.05
C SER A 505 -27.80 16.27 0.10
N HIS A 506 -27.87 15.03 0.59
CA HIS A 506 -27.59 13.85 -0.21
C HIS A 506 -28.48 12.67 0.16
N ALA A 507 -28.85 11.87 -0.84
CA ALA A 507 -29.70 10.70 -0.68
C ALA A 507 -28.88 9.42 -0.78
N TYR A 508 -28.85 8.62 0.29
CA TYR A 508 -28.08 7.39 0.32
C TYR A 508 -28.94 6.18 -0.09
N LEU A 509 -28.45 5.40 -1.06
CA LEU A 509 -29.22 4.32 -1.69
C LEU A 509 -28.92 2.90 -1.14
N GLY A 510 -28.22 2.82 0.00
CA GLY A 510 -27.89 1.58 0.72
C GLY A 510 -26.39 1.26 0.71
N GLY A 511 -25.79 0.96 1.86
CA GLY A 511 -24.36 0.66 1.96
C GLY A 511 -23.61 1.31 3.11
N ASN A 512 -22.31 0.99 3.16
CA ASN A 512 -21.37 1.58 4.10
C ASN A 512 -20.55 2.64 3.36
N PHE A 513 -20.77 3.90 3.73
CA PHE A 513 -20.13 5.03 3.10
C PHE A 513 -19.35 5.83 4.12
N THR A 514 -18.42 6.65 3.64
CA THR A 514 -17.76 7.64 4.47
C THR A 514 -17.97 8.99 3.83
N LEU A 515 -18.70 9.87 4.53
CA LEU A 515 -18.78 11.27 4.18
C LEU A 515 -17.44 11.91 4.50
N TRP A 516 -16.79 12.51 3.51
CA TRP A 516 -15.56 13.29 3.66
C TRP A 516 -15.86 14.76 3.41
N VAL A 517 -15.33 15.63 4.26
CA VAL A 517 -15.34 17.08 4.10
C VAL A 517 -13.89 17.54 4.03
N TYR A 518 -13.46 18.00 2.86
CA TYR A 518 -12.16 18.59 2.62
C TYR A 518 -12.30 20.10 2.63
N ILE A 519 -11.40 20.81 3.29
CA ILE A 519 -11.36 22.28 3.29
C ILE A 519 -9.92 22.70 3.03
N GLN A 520 -9.74 23.68 2.15
CA GLN A 520 -8.46 24.31 1.86
C GLN A 520 -8.61 25.83 1.88
N ASP A 521 -7.61 26.52 2.40
CA ASP A 521 -7.49 27.98 2.31
C ASP A 521 -6.61 28.43 1.12
N ASP A 522 -6.56 29.73 0.85
CA ASP A 522 -5.77 30.32 -0.24
C ASP A 522 -4.28 30.52 0.08
N LYS A 523 -3.80 29.92 1.18
CA LYS A 523 -2.43 29.99 1.72
C LYS A 523 -1.85 28.60 2.03
N GLY A 524 -2.53 27.54 1.58
CA GLY A 524 -2.06 26.15 1.60
C GLY A 524 -2.48 25.35 2.83
N GLY A 525 -3.14 25.96 3.81
CA GLY A 525 -3.71 25.23 4.94
C GLY A 525 -4.89 24.39 4.48
N TRP A 526 -4.99 23.17 5.02
CA TRP A 526 -6.07 22.26 4.67
C TRP A 526 -6.45 21.37 5.84
N THR A 527 -7.67 20.85 5.82
CA THR A 527 -8.16 19.86 6.78
C THR A 527 -9.14 18.91 6.11
N GLN A 528 -9.21 17.69 6.63
CA GLN A 528 -10.22 16.71 6.27
C GLN A 528 -11.00 16.27 7.51
N LYS A 529 -12.31 16.08 7.35
CA LYS A 529 -13.19 15.48 8.35
C LYS A 529 -13.96 14.32 7.73
N SER A 530 -14.13 13.23 8.45
CA SER A 530 -14.94 12.11 8.01
C SER A 530 -16.04 11.73 8.98
N LEU A 531 -17.12 11.17 8.44
CA LEU A 531 -18.23 10.59 9.19
C LEU A 531 -18.66 9.26 8.53
N PRO A 532 -18.51 8.12 9.21
CA PRO A 532 -19.01 6.83 8.72
C PRO A 532 -20.53 6.79 8.73
N ILE A 533 -21.12 6.32 7.62
CA ILE A 533 -22.57 6.22 7.41
C ILE A 533 -22.89 4.77 7.04
N GLU A 534 -23.83 4.17 7.77
CA GLU A 534 -24.37 2.85 7.51
C GLU A 534 -25.85 3.00 7.14
N VAL A 535 -26.21 2.66 5.91
CA VAL A 535 -27.61 2.71 5.48
C VAL A 535 -28.17 1.29 5.54
N SER A 536 -29.13 1.09 6.45
CA SER A 536 -29.88 -0.15 6.63
C SER A 536 -30.76 -0.43 5.41
N GLY A 537 -30.69 -1.68 4.97
CA GLY A 537 -30.85 -2.03 3.56
C GLY A 537 -29.46 -2.15 2.96
N ALA A 538 -28.94 -3.37 2.94
CA ALA A 538 -27.57 -3.71 2.57
C ALA A 538 -26.98 -2.81 1.46
N PRO A 539 -25.65 -2.50 1.47
CA PRO A 539 -24.99 -2.14 0.21
C PRO A 539 -25.43 -3.20 -0.75
N ASN A 540 -26.00 -2.82 -1.88
CA ASN A 540 -26.50 -3.80 -2.82
C ASN A 540 -25.36 -4.83 -3.02
N ALA A 541 -25.50 -6.03 -2.44
CA ALA A 541 -25.48 -7.19 -3.29
C ALA A 541 -26.40 -6.75 -4.41
N ALA A 542 -25.82 -6.42 -5.57
CA ALA A 542 -26.58 -6.32 -6.79
C ALA A 542 -27.64 -7.40 -6.66
N PRO A 543 -28.95 -7.10 -6.67
CA PRO A 543 -29.93 -8.16 -6.59
C PRO A 543 -29.49 -9.13 -7.66
N THR A 544 -29.01 -10.31 -7.23
CA THR A 544 -28.74 -11.39 -8.15
C THR A 544 -30.11 -11.66 -8.71
N VAL A 545 -30.38 -11.09 -9.88
CA VAL A 545 -31.27 -11.72 -10.81
C VAL A 545 -30.56 -13.04 -11.04
N ASP A 546 -30.95 -14.07 -10.27
CA ASP A 546 -30.74 -15.43 -10.69
C ASP A 546 -31.47 -15.52 -12.02
N ILE A 547 -30.78 -15.19 -13.10
CA ILE A 547 -31.13 -15.70 -14.40
C ILE A 547 -30.76 -17.17 -14.31
N SER A 548 -31.63 -17.95 -13.66
CA SER A 548 -31.79 -19.31 -14.08
C SER A 548 -32.24 -19.21 -15.53
N LEU A 549 -31.29 -19.37 -16.46
CA LEU A 549 -31.61 -19.74 -17.83
C LEU A 549 -32.21 -21.14 -17.76
N ALA A 550 -33.45 -21.23 -17.29
CA ALA A 550 -34.33 -22.27 -17.75
C ALA A 550 -34.52 -21.97 -19.24
N ASN A 551 -33.75 -22.65 -20.08
CA ASN A 551 -34.05 -22.77 -21.50
C ASN A 551 -35.47 -23.35 -21.62
N ASP A 552 -36.50 -22.51 -21.74
CA ASP A 552 -37.76 -23.00 -22.26
C ASP A 552 -37.61 -23.06 -23.79
N THR A 553 -37.41 -24.28 -24.28
CA THR A 553 -37.25 -24.56 -25.70
C THR A 553 -38.63 -24.47 -26.35
N ILE A 554 -38.93 -23.42 -27.11
CA ILE A 554 -40.21 -23.32 -27.83
C ILE A 554 -40.21 -24.34 -28.97
N ASN A 555 -40.92 -25.46 -28.78
CA ASN A 555 -41.18 -26.47 -29.80
C ASN A 555 -42.64 -26.43 -30.28
N ARG A 556 -42.82 -26.48 -31.61
CA ARG A 556 -44.09 -26.33 -32.37
C ARG A 556 -45.34 -27.03 -31.80
N ARG A 557 -46.42 -26.27 -31.56
CA ARG A 557 -47.74 -26.32 -32.26
C ARG A 557 -48.80 -25.46 -31.55
N GLY A 558 -49.40 -24.54 -32.30
CA GLY A 558 -50.63 -23.82 -31.93
C GLY A 558 -50.35 -22.58 -31.10
N THR A 559 -50.85 -21.43 -31.57
CA THR A 559 -50.85 -20.10 -30.95
C THR A 559 -50.48 -20.11 -29.47
N ARG A 560 -49.21 -19.82 -29.16
CA ARG A 560 -48.75 -19.50 -27.81
C ARG A 560 -47.55 -18.56 -27.85
N ASP A 561 -47.85 -17.35 -27.43
CA ASP A 561 -47.05 -16.39 -26.69
C ASP A 561 -45.79 -16.99 -26.03
N GLY A 562 -44.61 -16.62 -26.54
CA GLY A 562 -43.36 -16.75 -25.79
C GLY A 562 -43.26 -15.54 -24.85
N SER A 563 -43.36 -15.76 -23.55
CA SER A 563 -43.20 -14.72 -22.53
C SER A 563 -41.97 -15.02 -21.69
N VAL A 564 -41.02 -14.08 -21.63
CA VAL A 564 -40.01 -14.08 -20.57
C VAL A 564 -40.64 -13.38 -19.36
N GLU A 565 -40.92 -14.14 -18.31
CA GLU A 565 -41.46 -13.62 -17.06
C GLU A 565 -40.30 -13.22 -16.14
N ILE A 566 -40.16 -11.93 -15.89
CA ILE A 566 -39.16 -11.39 -14.97
C ILE A 566 -39.91 -11.04 -13.69
N THR A 567 -39.78 -11.87 -12.65
CA THR A 567 -40.33 -11.60 -11.32
C THR A 567 -39.23 -10.98 -10.43
N PRO A 568 -39.25 -9.67 -10.15
CA PRO A 568 -38.34 -9.05 -9.19
C PRO A 568 -38.62 -9.58 -7.79
N PRO A 569 -37.63 -9.54 -6.88
CA PRO A 569 -37.82 -9.92 -5.50
C PRO A 569 -38.76 -8.94 -4.78
N GLY A 570 -40.05 -9.25 -4.79
CA GLY A 570 -41.04 -8.96 -3.73
C GLY A 570 -41.32 -7.51 -3.29
N ILE A 571 -40.67 -6.47 -3.82
CA ILE A 571 -40.84 -5.08 -3.33
C ILE A 571 -41.20 -4.15 -4.48
N ALA A 572 -42.23 -3.32 -4.28
CA ALA A 572 -42.76 -2.39 -5.28
C ALA A 572 -41.83 -1.16 -5.46
N TYR A 573 -41.21 -1.03 -6.64
CA TYR A 573 -40.45 0.11 -7.15
C TYR A 573 -41.31 1.21 -7.83
N THR A 574 -41.92 2.15 -7.10
CA THR A 574 -42.62 3.28 -7.78
C THR A 574 -41.64 4.32 -8.34
N GLY A 575 -41.61 4.49 -9.67
CA GLY A 575 -41.18 5.74 -10.32
C GLY A 575 -39.77 5.82 -10.94
N VAL A 576 -39.04 4.71 -11.06
CA VAL A 576 -37.69 4.69 -11.68
C VAL A 576 -37.80 4.13 -13.12
N PRO A 577 -37.28 4.83 -14.15
CA PRO A 577 -37.21 4.28 -15.51
C PRO A 577 -36.17 3.15 -15.56
N LEU A 578 -36.55 1.97 -16.05
CA LEU A 578 -35.65 0.84 -16.26
C LEU A 578 -35.11 0.88 -17.69
N LYS A 579 -33.81 0.63 -17.87
CA LYS A 579 -33.19 0.48 -19.20
C LYS A 579 -33.10 -0.99 -19.57
N LEU A 580 -33.76 -1.34 -20.66
CA LEU A 580 -33.80 -2.70 -21.19
C LEU A 580 -32.81 -2.80 -22.36
N ASP A 581 -31.82 -3.67 -22.25
CA ASP A 581 -30.89 -3.98 -23.34
C ASP A 581 -31.31 -5.31 -23.99
N VAL A 582 -31.79 -5.24 -25.22
CA VAL A 582 -32.34 -6.41 -25.92
C VAL A 582 -31.37 -6.87 -27.01
N ASP A 583 -30.85 -8.10 -26.88
CA ASP A 583 -30.02 -8.79 -27.88
C ASP A 583 -30.89 -9.79 -28.65
N ILE A 584 -31.35 -9.40 -29.84
CA ILE A 584 -32.16 -10.24 -30.72
C ILE A 584 -31.21 -11.07 -31.60
N ARG A 585 -31.18 -12.39 -31.38
CA ARG A 585 -30.34 -13.31 -32.15
C ARG A 585 -31.16 -13.95 -33.27
N ASP A 586 -30.68 -13.80 -34.50
CA ASP A 586 -31.31 -14.24 -35.76
C ASP A 586 -32.58 -13.44 -36.13
N PRO A 587 -32.44 -12.27 -36.79
CA PRO A 587 -33.56 -11.35 -37.02
C PRO A 587 -34.42 -11.63 -38.26
N ASP A 588 -34.17 -12.73 -38.99
CA ASP A 588 -34.81 -12.99 -40.28
C ASP A 588 -36.32 -13.30 -40.09
N THR A 589 -37.13 -12.23 -40.03
CA THR A 589 -38.60 -12.09 -40.18
C THR A 589 -39.42 -11.42 -39.05
N PHE A 590 -38.82 -10.73 -38.07
CA PHE A 590 -39.63 -9.97 -37.09
C PHE A 590 -40.29 -8.70 -37.67
N GLN A 591 -41.60 -8.50 -37.44
CA GLN A 591 -42.31 -7.29 -37.91
C GLN A 591 -42.43 -6.18 -36.85
N SER A 592 -42.48 -6.52 -35.56
CA SER A 592 -42.56 -5.54 -34.46
C SER A 592 -42.09 -6.13 -33.12
N LEU A 593 -41.49 -5.31 -32.26
CA LEU A 593 -41.12 -5.64 -30.88
C LEU A 593 -41.97 -4.82 -29.90
N LYS A 594 -42.59 -5.47 -28.91
CA LYS A 594 -43.47 -4.82 -27.93
C LYS A 594 -43.11 -5.20 -26.50
N ALA A 595 -43.14 -4.22 -25.59
CA ALA A 595 -43.04 -4.43 -24.16
C ALA A 595 -44.38 -4.15 -23.47
N PHE A 596 -44.75 -5.02 -22.54
CA PHE A 596 -45.90 -4.87 -21.67
C PHE A 596 -45.43 -4.89 -20.23
N TRP A 597 -46.12 -4.14 -19.37
CA TRP A 597 -45.85 -4.18 -17.94
C TRP A 597 -47.14 -4.08 -17.14
N ASN A 598 -47.12 -4.70 -15.97
CA ASN A 598 -48.21 -4.64 -14.98
C ASN A 598 -47.77 -3.70 -13.85
N PHE A 599 -48.69 -2.91 -13.30
CA PHE A 599 -48.44 -2.04 -12.13
C PHE A 599 -48.87 -2.70 -10.79
N GLY A 600 -49.33 -3.95 -10.82
CA GLY A 600 -49.75 -4.71 -9.64
C GLY A 600 -51.21 -4.47 -9.19
N ASP A 601 -51.96 -3.63 -9.89
CA ASP A 601 -53.38 -3.30 -9.67
C ASP A 601 -54.33 -3.89 -10.73
N GLY A 602 -53.78 -4.64 -11.69
CA GLY A 602 -54.53 -5.20 -12.83
C GLY A 602 -54.65 -4.26 -14.03
N ILE A 603 -53.95 -3.11 -14.02
CA ILE A 603 -53.84 -2.21 -15.16
C ILE A 603 -52.53 -2.50 -15.92
N TYR A 604 -52.63 -2.66 -17.25
CA TYR A 604 -51.51 -2.96 -18.14
C TYR A 604 -51.08 -1.74 -18.93
N GLY A 605 -49.77 -1.47 -18.98
CA GLY A 605 -49.15 -0.56 -19.96
C GLY A 605 -48.58 -1.34 -21.15
N GLU A 606 -48.70 -0.78 -22.36
CA GLU A 606 -48.12 -1.32 -23.61
C GLU A 606 -47.26 -0.23 -24.26
N GLN A 607 -46.04 -0.58 -24.68
CA GLN A 607 -45.18 0.26 -25.50
C GLN A 607 -44.62 -0.53 -26.67
N GLU A 608 -44.81 0.02 -27.86
CA GLU A 608 -44.17 -0.50 -29.07
C GLU A 608 -42.72 0.00 -29.10
N LEU A 609 -41.78 -0.93 -29.08
CA LEU A 609 -40.34 -0.65 -29.02
C LEU A 609 -39.74 -0.49 -30.42
N SER A 610 -40.31 -1.15 -31.45
CA SER A 610 -39.88 -1.05 -32.85
C SER A 610 -40.96 -1.56 -33.81
N SER A 611 -41.06 -0.96 -35.01
CA SER A 611 -42.06 -1.27 -36.06
C SER A 611 -41.47 -1.61 -37.45
N ASN A 612 -40.28 -2.21 -37.58
CA ASN A 612 -39.67 -2.54 -38.89
C ASN A 612 -38.77 -3.80 -38.85
N PRO A 613 -38.55 -4.51 -39.99
CA PRO A 613 -37.74 -5.74 -40.01
C PRO A 613 -36.25 -5.45 -39.82
N PHE A 614 -35.63 -6.21 -38.91
CA PHE A 614 -34.21 -6.12 -38.57
C PHE A 614 -33.40 -7.01 -39.54
N THR A 615 -32.25 -6.53 -40.02
CA THR A 615 -31.38 -7.26 -40.97
C THR A 615 -29.93 -7.39 -40.48
N ASP A 616 -29.68 -7.14 -39.20
CA ASP A 616 -28.38 -7.27 -38.52
C ASP A 616 -28.63 -7.46 -37.00
N PRO A 617 -27.72 -8.03 -36.19
CA PRO A 617 -27.84 -8.02 -34.73
C PRO A 617 -27.66 -6.57 -34.24
N VAL A 618 -28.78 -5.88 -33.96
CA VAL A 618 -28.77 -4.48 -33.52
C VAL A 618 -29.09 -4.40 -32.03
N TYR A 619 -28.16 -3.84 -31.25
CA TYR A 619 -28.39 -3.44 -29.86
C TYR A 619 -29.36 -2.26 -29.81
N HIS A 620 -30.43 -2.40 -29.03
CA HIS A 620 -31.33 -1.29 -28.72
C HIS A 620 -31.56 -1.17 -27.21
N THR A 621 -31.40 0.05 -26.70
CA THR A 621 -31.71 0.41 -25.31
C THR A 621 -33.06 1.11 -25.26
N TYR A 622 -33.97 0.61 -24.44
CA TYR A 622 -35.32 1.18 -24.28
C TYR A 622 -35.60 1.57 -22.83
N GLU A 623 -36.22 2.73 -22.62
CA GLU A 623 -36.69 3.15 -21.29
C GLU A 623 -38.15 2.73 -21.09
N VAL A 624 -38.40 1.98 -20.01
CA VAL A 624 -39.74 1.44 -19.70
C VAL A 624 -40.10 1.79 -18.25
N ALA A 625 -41.34 2.23 -18.01
CA ALA A 625 -41.81 2.66 -16.70
C ALA A 625 -42.87 1.68 -16.16
N GLY A 626 -42.56 0.85 -15.16
CA GLY A 626 -43.60 -0.04 -14.62
C GLY A 626 -43.11 -1.17 -13.71
N LEU A 627 -44.06 -1.75 -12.99
CA LEU A 627 -43.89 -2.08 -11.59
C LEU A 627 -44.38 -3.49 -11.29
N LYS A 628 -43.42 -4.44 -11.35
CA LYS A 628 -43.46 -5.80 -10.81
C LYS A 628 -43.31 -6.91 -11.85
N ASP A 629 -43.85 -6.79 -13.06
CA ASP A 629 -43.61 -7.79 -14.11
C ASP A 629 -43.45 -7.08 -15.47
N ILE A 630 -42.31 -7.30 -16.14
CA ILE A 630 -42.03 -6.82 -17.51
C ILE A 630 -42.06 -8.02 -18.44
N TYR A 631 -42.90 -7.97 -19.46
CA TYR A 631 -43.03 -8.98 -20.49
C TYR A 631 -42.60 -8.40 -21.84
N VAL A 632 -41.62 -9.03 -22.49
CA VAL A 632 -41.17 -8.65 -23.84
C VAL A 632 -41.68 -9.70 -24.82
N TYR A 633 -42.43 -9.25 -25.83
CA TYR A 633 -42.95 -10.12 -26.89
C TYR A 633 -42.33 -9.74 -28.24
N ALA A 634 -41.90 -10.75 -28.99
CA ALA A 634 -41.50 -10.63 -30.38
C ALA A 634 -42.56 -11.32 -31.27
N TYR A 635 -43.03 -10.62 -32.31
CA TYR A 635 -44.11 -11.13 -33.18
C TYR A 635 -43.60 -11.43 -34.60
N ASP A 636 -43.78 -12.68 -35.03
CA ASP A 636 -43.58 -13.15 -36.41
C ASP A 636 -44.94 -13.54 -37.03
N SER A 637 -45.21 -13.08 -38.26
CA SER A 637 -46.41 -13.43 -39.02
C SER A 637 -46.14 -14.36 -40.22
N SER A 638 -44.90 -14.79 -40.40
CA SER A 638 -44.48 -15.61 -41.53
C SER A 638 -44.78 -17.10 -41.28
N TRP A 639 -45.42 -17.76 -42.24
CA TRP A 639 -45.78 -19.19 -42.17
C TRP A 639 -44.59 -20.13 -42.45
N ALA A 640 -43.37 -19.70 -42.11
CA ALA A 640 -42.13 -20.33 -42.57
C ALA A 640 -41.15 -20.70 -41.44
N GLY A 641 -41.62 -21.27 -40.34
CA GLY A 641 -40.91 -22.35 -39.66
C GLY A 641 -39.48 -22.14 -39.14
N ALA A 642 -39.09 -20.93 -38.75
CA ALA A 642 -37.89 -20.67 -37.94
C ALA A 642 -38.20 -20.83 -36.43
N ASN A 643 -37.21 -21.22 -35.63
CA ASN A 643 -37.28 -21.24 -34.17
C ASN A 643 -36.18 -20.28 -33.70
N ASP A 644 -36.56 -19.04 -33.40
CA ASP A 644 -35.63 -17.95 -33.09
C ASP A 644 -35.43 -17.79 -31.58
N SER A 645 -34.26 -17.33 -31.16
CA SER A 645 -33.91 -17.14 -29.75
C SER A 645 -33.69 -15.66 -29.44
N VAL A 646 -34.55 -15.07 -28.60
CA VAL A 646 -34.38 -13.71 -28.10
C VAL A 646 -33.72 -13.76 -26.72
N SER A 647 -32.63 -13.01 -26.54
CA SER A 647 -32.00 -12.79 -25.22
C SER A 647 -32.27 -11.36 -24.76
N VAL A 648 -32.83 -11.21 -23.56
CA VAL A 648 -33.12 -9.91 -22.95
C VAL A 648 -32.24 -9.76 -21.72
N GLU A 649 -31.45 -8.68 -21.66
CA GLU A 649 -30.64 -8.30 -20.50
C GLU A 649 -31.26 -7.02 -19.89
N VAL A 650 -31.61 -7.06 -18.60
CA VAL A 650 -32.17 -5.89 -17.91
C VAL A 650 -31.06 -5.20 -17.13
N ARG A 651 -30.85 -3.90 -17.35
CA ARG A 651 -29.91 -3.09 -16.57
C ARG A 651 -30.66 -2.08 -15.71
N ASP A 652 -30.22 -1.93 -14.47
CA ASP A 652 -30.46 -0.69 -13.73
C ASP A 652 -29.34 0.27 -14.13
N THR A 653 -29.68 1.35 -14.81
CA THR A 653 -28.71 2.41 -15.13
C THR A 653 -29.28 3.72 -14.61
N VAL A 654 -28.84 4.10 -13.40
CA VAL A 654 -28.87 5.49 -13.00
C VAL A 654 -27.87 6.21 -13.90
N ALA A 655 -28.37 6.85 -14.95
CA ALA A 655 -27.57 7.73 -15.78
C ALA A 655 -27.14 8.93 -14.93
N THR A 656 -25.94 8.89 -14.36
CA THR A 656 -25.27 10.09 -13.87
C THR A 656 -24.76 10.84 -15.09
N THR A 657 -25.55 11.78 -15.60
CA THR A 657 -25.04 12.79 -16.52
C THR A 657 -24.12 13.72 -15.72
N SER A 658 -22.86 13.32 -15.55
CA SER A 658 -21.80 14.19 -15.06
C SER A 658 -20.99 14.67 -16.26
N SER A 659 -21.27 15.88 -16.73
CA SER A 659 -20.47 16.55 -17.75
C SER A 659 -19.25 17.23 -17.12
N VAL A 660 -18.42 16.47 -16.39
CA VAL A 660 -17.16 16.95 -15.83
C VAL A 660 -16.10 15.88 -16.05
N ILE A 661 -15.02 16.25 -16.73
CA ILE A 661 -13.78 15.47 -16.85
C ILE A 661 -13.24 15.27 -15.43
N ASP A 662 -13.26 14.02 -14.93
CA ASP A 662 -12.11 13.25 -14.43
C ASP A 662 -12.55 12.26 -13.31
N PRO A 663 -12.13 10.98 -13.41
CA PRO A 663 -11.03 10.58 -12.55
C PRO A 663 -9.87 9.91 -13.30
N ILE A 664 -8.74 10.61 -13.30
CA ILE A 664 -7.36 10.14 -13.24
C ILE A 664 -6.91 9.27 -14.42
N CYS A 665 -6.56 9.91 -15.55
CA CYS A 665 -5.48 9.38 -16.41
C CYS A 665 -4.10 9.90 -15.93
N ASN A 666 -3.88 9.93 -14.61
CA ASN A 666 -2.68 10.50 -14.00
C ASN A 666 -1.60 9.43 -13.87
N VAL A 667 -0.62 9.43 -14.76
CA VAL A 667 0.59 8.63 -14.61
C VAL A 667 1.62 9.49 -13.85
N PRO A 668 2.00 9.12 -12.62
CA PRO A 668 2.97 9.90 -11.84
C PRO A 668 4.28 10.06 -12.62
N ASN A 669 4.87 11.26 -12.57
CA ASN A 669 6.16 11.62 -13.19
C ASN A 669 6.20 11.71 -14.73
N LEU A 670 5.08 11.98 -15.42
CA LEU A 670 5.13 12.36 -16.84
C LEU A 670 5.29 13.87 -17.02
N VAL A 671 6.39 14.27 -17.67
CA VAL A 671 6.69 15.65 -18.07
C VAL A 671 5.98 15.94 -19.40
N PRO A 672 5.27 17.09 -19.48
CA PRO A 672 3.81 17.11 -19.61
C PRO A 672 3.29 16.08 -20.64
N PRO A 673 2.36 15.19 -20.26
CA PRO A 673 1.85 14.16 -21.17
C PRO A 673 1.13 14.78 -22.38
N GLU A 674 1.41 14.26 -23.57
CA GLU A 674 0.69 14.65 -24.79
C GLU A 674 -0.61 13.84 -24.87
N TYR A 675 -1.74 14.50 -24.62
CA TYR A 675 -3.04 13.85 -24.65
C TYR A 675 -3.58 13.74 -26.07
N LYS A 676 -3.86 12.52 -26.51
CA LYS A 676 -4.61 12.23 -27.72
C LYS A 676 -6.02 11.78 -27.33
N VAL A 677 -6.97 12.66 -27.55
CA VAL A 677 -8.39 12.44 -27.28
C VAL A 677 -9.05 11.81 -28.51
N VAL A 678 -9.77 10.71 -28.31
CA VAL A 678 -10.52 10.00 -29.35
C VAL A 678 -12.01 10.32 -29.20
N GLU A 679 -12.65 10.72 -30.30
CA GLU A 679 -14.08 11.04 -30.37
C GLU A 679 -14.85 10.01 -31.21
N SER A 680 -16.19 10.10 -31.22
CA SER A 680 -17.03 9.11 -31.91
C SER A 680 -16.85 9.15 -33.42
N GLY A 681 -16.66 7.98 -34.04
CA GLY A 681 -16.45 7.81 -35.47
C GLY A 681 -14.98 7.80 -35.89
N ASP A 682 -14.06 8.00 -34.94
CA ASP A 682 -12.62 7.91 -35.20
C ASP A 682 -12.19 6.46 -35.45
N SER A 683 -11.48 6.24 -36.56
CA SER A 683 -10.69 5.03 -36.78
C SER A 683 -9.33 5.24 -36.15
N VAL A 684 -9.03 4.51 -35.07
CA VAL A 684 -7.74 4.61 -34.39
C VAL A 684 -6.76 3.64 -35.04
N THR A 685 -6.05 4.14 -36.06
CA THR A 685 -4.92 3.42 -36.67
C THR A 685 -3.61 3.84 -36.00
N TRP A 686 -2.92 2.89 -35.40
CA TRP A 686 -1.63 3.06 -34.72
C TRP A 686 -0.50 2.87 -35.74
N THR A 687 -0.36 3.81 -36.68
CA THR A 687 0.60 3.68 -37.79
C THR A 687 1.80 4.63 -37.69
N ASP A 688 1.77 5.59 -36.78
CA ASP A 688 2.86 6.56 -36.54
C ASP A 688 3.52 6.31 -35.17
N PRO A 689 4.83 6.58 -35.02
CA PRO A 689 5.50 6.54 -33.72
C PRO A 689 4.83 7.49 -32.73
N PHE A 690 4.43 6.97 -31.56
CA PHE A 690 3.92 7.82 -30.49
C PHE A 690 5.08 8.61 -29.85
N PRO A 691 4.87 9.89 -29.49
CA PRO A 691 5.75 10.58 -28.57
C PRO A 691 5.96 9.74 -27.30
N ASP A 692 7.17 9.77 -26.72
CA ASP A 692 7.56 8.97 -25.55
C ASP A 692 6.68 9.19 -24.29
N ASN A 693 5.80 10.20 -24.29
CA ASN A 693 4.89 10.59 -23.20
C ASN A 693 3.40 10.61 -23.59
N ALA A 694 3.01 10.00 -24.72
CA ALA A 694 1.64 10.06 -25.21
C ALA A 694 0.63 9.35 -24.30
N VAL A 695 -0.50 9.99 -24.03
CA VAL A 695 -1.63 9.45 -23.24
C VAL A 695 -2.89 9.47 -24.10
N ILE A 696 -3.56 8.33 -24.20
CA ILE A 696 -4.73 8.18 -25.07
C ILE A 696 -5.98 8.09 -24.23
N VAL A 697 -6.94 8.97 -24.55
CA VAL A 697 -8.20 9.09 -23.80
C VAL A 697 -9.36 8.88 -24.76
N ILE A 698 -10.15 7.84 -24.53
CA ILE A 698 -11.40 7.59 -25.25
C ILE A 698 -12.52 8.12 -24.36
N LYS A 699 -13.21 9.18 -24.83
CA LYS A 699 -14.24 9.86 -24.04
C LYS A 699 -15.48 9.00 -23.83
N GLU A 700 -16.20 9.30 -22.75
CA GLU A 700 -17.53 8.74 -22.53
C GLU A 700 -18.46 9.01 -23.71
N GLY A 701 -19.18 7.96 -24.14
CA GLY A 701 -20.06 8.01 -25.31
C GLY A 701 -19.36 7.99 -26.68
N ALA A 702 -18.02 8.06 -26.75
CA ALA A 702 -17.30 7.92 -28.01
C ALA A 702 -17.32 6.45 -28.48
N VAL A 703 -17.49 6.22 -29.78
CA VAL A 703 -17.34 4.91 -30.41
C VAL A 703 -16.18 4.96 -31.41
N ALA A 704 -15.15 4.17 -31.18
CA ALA A 704 -13.94 4.11 -32.00
C ALA A 704 -13.65 2.68 -32.47
N THR A 705 -12.98 2.53 -33.61
CA THR A 705 -12.59 1.21 -34.15
C THR A 705 -11.06 1.11 -34.27
N LEU A 706 -10.53 -0.05 -33.88
CA LEU A 706 -9.13 -0.41 -33.90
C LEU A 706 -8.88 -1.57 -34.88
N SER A 707 -7.97 -1.37 -35.82
CA SER A 707 -7.68 -2.32 -36.91
C SER A 707 -6.19 -2.62 -37.15
N VAL A 708 -5.25 -2.07 -36.35
CA VAL A 708 -3.80 -2.27 -36.55
C VAL A 708 -3.07 -2.48 -35.21
N SER A 709 -2.23 -3.53 -35.14
CA SER A 709 -1.40 -3.90 -33.97
C SER A 709 -0.34 -2.87 -33.61
N THR A 710 -0.26 -2.54 -32.31
CA THR A 710 0.80 -1.71 -31.73
C THR A 710 2.15 -2.43 -31.63
N SER A 711 2.19 -3.76 -31.82
CA SER A 711 3.41 -4.58 -31.68
C SER A 711 4.51 -4.27 -32.71
N ASN A 712 4.18 -3.52 -33.78
CA ASN A 712 5.10 -3.15 -34.84
C ASN A 712 5.34 -1.63 -34.92
N ALA A 713 4.76 -0.84 -34.01
CA ALA A 713 4.95 0.61 -33.96
C ALA A 713 6.22 0.95 -33.17
N THR A 714 7.09 1.78 -33.74
CA THR A 714 8.23 2.35 -33.00
C THR A 714 7.71 3.37 -31.99
N GLY A 715 7.51 2.95 -30.73
CA GLY A 715 7.00 3.81 -29.64
C GLY A 715 5.56 3.46 -29.25
N LEU A 716 5.37 3.11 -27.97
CA LEU A 716 4.06 2.83 -27.38
C LEU A 716 3.53 4.04 -26.61
N PRO A 717 2.20 4.23 -26.51
CA PRO A 717 1.64 5.19 -25.57
C PRO A 717 2.03 4.82 -24.14
N VAL A 718 2.12 5.82 -23.27
CA VAL A 718 2.36 5.60 -21.85
C VAL A 718 1.11 5.10 -21.14
N ALA A 719 -0.04 5.67 -21.48
CA ALA A 719 -1.31 5.28 -20.91
C ALA A 719 -2.43 5.23 -21.95
N ILE A 720 -3.36 4.29 -21.75
CA ILE A 720 -4.63 4.21 -22.47
C ILE A 720 -5.75 4.23 -21.43
N CYS A 721 -6.64 5.21 -21.52
CA CYS A 721 -7.74 5.45 -20.61
C CYS A 721 -9.05 5.43 -21.41
N ASN A 722 -9.88 4.41 -21.19
CA ASN A 722 -11.12 4.19 -21.91
C ASN A 722 -12.35 4.45 -21.04
N MET A 723 -13.19 5.39 -21.45
CA MET A 723 -14.53 5.65 -20.91
C MET A 723 -15.62 5.47 -21.98
N GLY A 724 -15.26 5.17 -23.24
CA GLY A 724 -16.17 4.97 -24.36
C GLY A 724 -16.15 3.53 -24.90
N THR A 725 -16.53 3.34 -26.16
CA THR A 725 -16.53 2.02 -26.83
C THR A 725 -15.38 1.90 -27.81
N LEU A 726 -14.53 0.89 -27.64
CA LEU A 726 -13.47 0.51 -28.55
C LEU A 726 -13.78 -0.83 -29.22
N ASN A 727 -14.00 -0.82 -30.54
CA ASN A 727 -14.20 -2.03 -31.34
C ASN A 727 -12.84 -2.55 -31.82
N VAL A 728 -12.49 -3.78 -31.46
CA VAL A 728 -11.27 -4.47 -31.88
C VAL A 728 -11.60 -5.38 -33.06
N THR A 729 -10.97 -5.15 -34.21
CA THR A 729 -11.03 -6.06 -35.36
C THR A 729 -9.70 -6.76 -35.55
N ASP A 730 -9.73 -7.91 -36.25
CA ASP A 730 -8.56 -8.66 -36.67
C ASP A 730 -7.68 -9.17 -35.51
N SER A 731 -8.27 -9.35 -34.33
CA SER A 731 -7.61 -9.87 -33.12
C SER A 731 -6.33 -9.12 -32.73
N VAL A 732 -6.35 -7.80 -32.91
CA VAL A 732 -5.22 -6.91 -32.65
C VAL A 732 -4.87 -6.82 -31.15
N THR A 733 -3.57 -6.74 -30.84
CA THR A 733 -3.08 -6.40 -29.49
C THR A 733 -3.04 -4.89 -29.27
N ILE A 734 -3.63 -4.44 -28.17
CA ILE A 734 -3.51 -3.07 -27.64
C ILE A 734 -2.40 -3.07 -26.60
N SER A 735 -1.43 -2.16 -26.75
CA SER A 735 -0.33 -2.05 -25.79
C SER A 735 -0.03 -0.64 -25.31
N ALA A 736 0.38 -0.55 -24.04
CA ALA A 736 0.91 0.66 -23.41
C ALA A 736 2.18 0.34 -22.62
N SER A 737 2.92 1.35 -22.16
CA SER A 737 4.14 1.15 -21.38
C SER A 737 3.95 1.25 -19.86
N LYS A 738 2.90 1.91 -19.36
CA LYS A 738 2.66 2.07 -17.91
C LYS A 738 1.23 1.82 -17.44
N LEU A 739 0.21 2.27 -18.17
CA LEU A 739 -1.20 2.15 -17.73
C LEU A 739 -2.14 1.72 -18.86
N ILE A 740 -2.98 0.72 -18.59
CA ILE A 740 -4.19 0.45 -19.37
C ILE A 740 -5.36 0.50 -18.38
N ALA A 741 -6.27 1.45 -18.57
CA ALA A 741 -7.43 1.66 -17.72
C ALA A 741 -8.72 1.64 -18.56
N ASN A 742 -9.63 0.74 -18.22
CA ASN A 742 -11.00 0.72 -18.76
C ASN A 742 -11.97 1.03 -17.61
N TYR A 743 -12.46 2.27 -17.56
CA TYR A 743 -13.33 2.75 -16.49
C TYR A 743 -14.75 2.20 -16.61
N ALA A 744 -15.59 2.45 -15.60
CA ALA A 744 -16.93 1.86 -15.49
C ALA A 744 -17.83 2.04 -16.73
N SER A 745 -17.74 3.18 -17.42
CA SER A 745 -18.48 3.45 -18.67
C SER A 745 -17.82 2.85 -19.93
N GLY A 746 -16.58 2.39 -19.81
CA GLY A 746 -15.75 1.89 -20.91
C GLY A 746 -16.12 0.48 -21.36
N VAL A 747 -16.17 0.29 -22.68
CA VAL A 747 -16.39 -0.99 -23.35
C VAL A 747 -15.28 -1.25 -24.36
N ILE A 748 -14.59 -2.38 -24.26
CA ILE A 748 -13.67 -2.89 -25.28
C ILE A 748 -14.28 -4.18 -25.83
N LYS A 749 -14.57 -4.24 -27.13
CA LYS A 749 -15.23 -5.41 -27.73
C LYS A 749 -14.61 -5.90 -29.02
N GLY A 750 -14.40 -7.21 -29.14
CA GLY A 750 -14.02 -7.87 -30.39
C GLY A 750 -15.18 -7.97 -31.37
N ALA A 751 -14.92 -7.88 -32.68
CA ALA A 751 -15.93 -8.07 -33.70
C ALA A 751 -16.44 -9.53 -33.78
N PRO A 752 -17.74 -9.75 -34.03
CA PRO A 752 -18.28 -11.09 -34.23
C PRO A 752 -17.75 -11.68 -35.56
N GLY A 753 -17.61 -13.01 -35.59
CA GLY A 753 -17.34 -13.73 -36.83
C GLY A 753 -18.57 -13.75 -37.73
N ASN A 754 -18.36 -13.71 -39.05
CA ASN A 754 -19.45 -13.72 -40.00
C ASN A 754 -20.19 -15.08 -40.01
N ASP A 755 -21.50 -15.01 -40.18
CA ASP A 755 -22.43 -16.16 -40.17
C ASP A 755 -22.44 -16.98 -41.48
N ASP A 756 -21.45 -16.77 -42.36
CA ASP A 756 -21.35 -17.35 -43.70
C ASP A 756 -20.28 -18.45 -43.84
N GLY A 757 -19.61 -18.85 -42.76
CA GLY A 757 -18.46 -19.76 -42.91
C GLY A 757 -17.78 -20.30 -41.66
N SER A 758 -18.44 -20.38 -40.50
CA SER A 758 -17.81 -20.82 -39.24
C SER A 758 -16.60 -19.96 -38.84
N ASN A 759 -16.64 -18.66 -39.17
CA ASN A 759 -15.55 -17.74 -38.90
C ASN A 759 -15.42 -17.50 -37.38
N PRO A 760 -14.19 -17.49 -36.84
CA PRO A 760 -13.99 -17.19 -35.43
C PRO A 760 -14.36 -15.74 -35.12
N GLY A 761 -14.78 -15.48 -33.89
CA GLY A 761 -14.90 -14.12 -33.39
C GLY A 761 -13.53 -13.53 -33.10
N ASP A 762 -13.39 -12.21 -33.23
CA ASP A 762 -12.13 -11.53 -32.99
C ASP A 762 -11.76 -11.55 -31.50
N GLY A 763 -10.50 -11.87 -31.22
CA GLY A 763 -9.95 -11.79 -29.87
C GLY A 763 -9.71 -10.36 -29.42
N VAL A 764 -9.65 -10.18 -28.10
CA VAL A 764 -9.15 -8.96 -27.47
C VAL A 764 -7.85 -9.29 -26.75
N SER A 765 -6.76 -8.68 -27.19
CA SER A 765 -5.44 -8.85 -26.59
C SER A 765 -4.96 -7.51 -26.03
N LEU A 766 -4.64 -7.47 -24.75
CA LEU A 766 -4.19 -6.28 -24.03
C LEU A 766 -2.86 -6.61 -23.36
N GLY A 767 -1.86 -5.75 -23.46
CA GLY A 767 -0.60 -6.02 -22.77
C GLY A 767 0.40 -4.87 -22.74
N PHE A 768 1.55 -5.10 -22.12
CA PHE A 768 2.62 -4.12 -22.02
C PHE A 768 3.85 -4.63 -22.79
N ASP A 769 4.34 -3.89 -23.80
CA ASP A 769 5.56 -4.31 -24.53
C ASP A 769 6.80 -3.96 -23.71
N MET A 770 7.61 -4.97 -23.40
CA MET A 770 8.83 -4.85 -22.60
C MET A 770 10.11 -5.09 -23.39
N THR A 771 10.07 -5.17 -24.72
CA THR A 771 11.24 -5.52 -25.54
C THR A 771 12.41 -4.53 -25.43
N ASN A 772 12.20 -3.31 -24.89
CA ASN A 772 13.22 -2.25 -24.83
C ASN A 772 13.46 -1.60 -23.46
N ASN A 773 12.91 -2.07 -22.32
CA ASN A 773 13.04 -1.29 -21.08
C ASN A 773 13.32 -2.11 -19.81
N THR A 774 14.61 -2.31 -19.51
CA THR A 774 15.12 -2.94 -18.28
C THR A 774 15.03 -2.04 -17.04
N GLY A 775 14.09 -1.09 -16.99
CA GLY A 775 14.02 -0.05 -15.95
C GLY A 775 12.63 0.42 -15.49
N ILE A 776 11.51 -0.17 -15.94
CA ILE A 776 10.17 0.24 -15.49
C ILE A 776 9.87 -0.41 -14.12
N GLN A 777 9.83 0.38 -13.05
CA GLN A 777 9.62 -0.13 -11.68
C GLN A 777 8.14 -0.25 -11.25
N SER A 778 7.16 0.27 -12.01
CA SER A 778 5.72 0.04 -11.74
C SER A 778 4.84 0.29 -12.98
N CYS A 779 3.87 -0.59 -13.22
CA CYS A 779 2.81 -0.47 -14.24
C CYS A 779 1.50 -1.06 -13.70
N ASN A 780 0.36 -0.59 -14.20
CA ASN A 780 -0.97 -0.95 -13.70
C ASN A 780 -1.94 -1.29 -14.84
N PHE A 781 -2.78 -2.29 -14.64
CA PHE A 781 -3.96 -2.57 -15.44
C PHE A 781 -5.20 -2.39 -14.57
N LEU A 782 -6.13 -1.53 -14.99
CA LEU A 782 -7.39 -1.29 -14.32
C LEU A 782 -8.55 -1.65 -15.26
N ASN A 783 -9.48 -2.47 -14.79
CA ASN A 783 -10.78 -2.63 -15.43
C ASN A 783 -11.91 -2.46 -14.42
N GLU A 784 -12.85 -1.59 -14.75
CA GLU A 784 -14.10 -1.34 -14.03
C GLU A 784 -15.30 -1.49 -14.99
N GLY A 785 -15.06 -1.35 -16.30
CA GLY A 785 -16.06 -1.52 -17.36
C GLY A 785 -16.10 -2.94 -17.96
N ILE A 786 -16.41 -3.03 -19.25
CA ILE A 786 -16.58 -4.31 -19.97
C ILE A 786 -15.44 -4.52 -20.98
N ILE A 787 -14.80 -5.69 -20.91
CA ILE A 787 -13.87 -6.18 -21.94
C ILE A 787 -14.40 -7.51 -22.44
N ARG A 788 -14.81 -7.58 -23.72
CA ARG A 788 -15.45 -8.74 -24.30
C ARG A 788 -14.86 -9.14 -25.65
N ALA A 789 -14.44 -10.39 -25.82
CA ALA A 789 -14.05 -10.88 -27.14
C ALA A 789 -15.27 -11.21 -28.03
N GLY A 790 -15.04 -11.21 -29.35
CA GLY A 790 -16.07 -11.39 -30.35
C GLY A 790 -16.65 -12.80 -30.36
N ARG A 791 -17.93 -12.93 -30.69
CA ARG A 791 -18.60 -14.23 -30.81
C ARG A 791 -18.18 -14.93 -32.11
N GLY A 792 -18.07 -16.26 -32.10
CA GLY A 792 -17.92 -17.05 -33.32
C GLY A 792 -19.17 -17.00 -34.20
N GLY A 793 -18.96 -16.95 -35.51
CA GLY A 793 -20.03 -16.90 -36.51
C GLY A 793 -20.80 -18.22 -36.60
N HIS A 794 -22.07 -18.11 -36.95
CA HIS A 794 -22.93 -19.24 -37.28
C HIS A 794 -22.50 -19.92 -38.58
N GLY A 795 -22.78 -21.21 -38.73
CA GLY A 795 -22.44 -21.92 -39.96
C GLY A 795 -23.27 -23.17 -40.22
N ASP A 796 -23.30 -23.61 -41.47
CA ASP A 796 -24.18 -24.68 -41.99
C ASP A 796 -23.90 -26.09 -41.41
N THR A 797 -22.73 -26.30 -40.83
CA THR A 797 -22.34 -27.59 -40.21
C THR A 797 -21.49 -27.40 -38.97
N MET A 798 -20.71 -26.31 -38.94
CA MET A 798 -19.84 -25.97 -37.84
C MET A 798 -20.08 -24.52 -37.44
N GLY A 799 -20.13 -24.27 -36.14
CA GLY A 799 -20.02 -22.91 -35.63
C GLY A 799 -18.56 -22.47 -35.51
N GLY A 800 -18.30 -21.19 -35.72
CA GLY A 800 -16.98 -20.59 -35.48
C GLY A 800 -16.65 -20.53 -33.99
N THR A 801 -15.37 -20.57 -33.65
CA THR A 801 -14.94 -20.45 -32.25
C THR A 801 -15.13 -19.02 -31.74
N GLY A 802 -15.44 -18.88 -30.46
CA GLY A 802 -15.42 -17.58 -29.81
C GLY A 802 -14.02 -16.98 -29.73
N GLY A 803 -13.93 -15.65 -29.78
CA GLY A 803 -12.68 -14.92 -29.66
C GLY A 803 -12.03 -15.08 -28.28
N MET A 804 -10.70 -15.12 -28.27
CA MET A 804 -9.89 -15.20 -27.05
C MET A 804 -9.82 -13.85 -26.33
N LEU A 805 -9.76 -13.87 -25.00
CA LEU A 805 -9.32 -12.72 -24.22
C LEU A 805 -7.93 -12.99 -23.63
N TYR A 806 -6.95 -12.17 -24.00
CA TYR A 806 -5.56 -12.30 -23.56
C TYR A 806 -5.10 -11.02 -22.86
N ILE A 807 -4.69 -11.12 -21.60
CA ILE A 807 -4.16 -10.01 -20.81
C ILE A 807 -2.73 -10.34 -20.38
N ASP A 808 -1.76 -9.56 -20.88
CA ASP A 808 -0.35 -9.67 -20.52
C ASP A 808 0.11 -8.47 -19.68
N ALA A 809 -0.06 -8.62 -18.38
CA ALA A 809 0.33 -7.70 -17.34
C ALA A 809 1.47 -8.28 -16.47
N THR A 810 2.33 -9.15 -17.03
CA THR A 810 3.31 -9.98 -16.30
C THR A 810 4.13 -9.25 -15.23
N ASN A 811 4.42 -7.94 -15.39
CA ASN A 811 5.15 -7.13 -14.40
C ASN A 811 4.31 -6.00 -13.76
N CYS A 812 3.00 -6.02 -13.98
CA CYS A 812 2.06 -4.98 -13.60
C CYS A 812 1.02 -5.51 -12.61
N ASP A 813 0.47 -4.60 -11.80
CA ASP A 813 -0.64 -4.90 -10.91
C ASP A 813 -1.96 -4.79 -11.68
N LEU A 814 -2.74 -5.88 -11.70
CA LEU A 814 -4.06 -6.00 -12.30
C LEU A 814 -5.14 -5.81 -11.22
N THR A 815 -5.88 -4.71 -11.31
CA THR A 815 -7.08 -4.46 -10.52
C THR A 815 -8.31 -4.58 -11.42
N GLN A 816 -9.27 -5.41 -11.02
CA GLN A 816 -10.44 -5.71 -11.84
C GLN A 816 -11.71 -5.71 -10.99
N SER A 817 -12.63 -4.79 -11.24
CA SER A 817 -13.97 -4.70 -10.63
C SER A 817 -15.12 -4.83 -11.63
N GLY A 818 -14.86 -4.83 -12.94
CA GLY A 818 -15.86 -4.96 -14.01
C GLY A 818 -15.98 -6.36 -14.61
N PHE A 819 -16.06 -6.46 -15.95
CA PHE A 819 -16.30 -7.71 -16.69
C PHE A 819 -15.16 -8.05 -17.66
N LEU A 820 -14.64 -9.28 -17.58
CA LEU A 820 -13.76 -9.91 -18.56
C LEU A 820 -14.50 -11.10 -19.17
N ILE A 821 -14.82 -11.04 -20.45
CA ILE A 821 -15.68 -12.04 -21.12
C ILE A 821 -15.01 -12.49 -22.41
N ALA A 822 -14.71 -13.79 -22.55
CA ALA A 822 -14.29 -14.32 -23.85
C ALA A 822 -15.50 -14.57 -24.76
N GLY A 823 -15.25 -14.72 -26.06
CA GLY A 823 -16.31 -14.86 -27.05
C GLY A 823 -17.04 -16.19 -26.92
N ASP A 824 -18.35 -16.19 -27.14
CA ASP A 824 -19.10 -17.45 -27.22
C ASP A 824 -18.89 -18.11 -28.59
N GLY A 825 -18.96 -19.44 -28.64
CA GLY A 825 -18.95 -20.19 -29.89
C GLY A 825 -20.23 -19.98 -30.72
N GLY A 826 -20.08 -20.05 -32.04
CA GLY A 826 -21.18 -19.99 -32.99
C GLY A 826 -21.99 -21.29 -33.01
N THR A 827 -23.23 -21.21 -33.49
CA THR A 827 -24.07 -22.41 -33.69
C THR A 827 -23.76 -23.07 -35.03
N GLY A 828 -23.55 -24.39 -35.02
CA GLY A 828 -23.58 -25.20 -36.23
C GLY A 828 -25.02 -25.64 -36.55
N ASN A 829 -25.51 -25.39 -37.76
CA ASN A 829 -26.91 -25.64 -38.14
C ASN A 829 -27.05 -26.24 -39.54
N VAL A 830 -27.56 -27.46 -39.64
CA VAL A 830 -27.86 -28.07 -40.96
C VAL A 830 -29.29 -27.75 -41.39
N ILE A 831 -29.43 -26.86 -42.38
CA ILE A 831 -30.70 -26.57 -43.07
C ILE A 831 -30.81 -27.45 -44.32
N PRO A 832 -31.92 -28.19 -44.55
CA PRO A 832 -32.10 -28.95 -45.78
C PRO A 832 -32.26 -28.00 -46.96
N ALA A 833 -31.20 -27.80 -47.74
CA ALA A 833 -31.34 -27.25 -49.08
C ALA A 833 -32.28 -28.18 -49.88
N ALA A 834 -33.21 -27.60 -50.63
CA ALA A 834 -34.17 -28.29 -51.49
C ALA A 834 -33.54 -29.09 -52.66
N ARG A 835 -32.28 -29.50 -52.56
CA ARG A 835 -31.60 -30.43 -53.45
C ARG A 835 -31.15 -31.64 -52.62
N LEU A 836 -32.05 -32.60 -52.53
CA LEU A 836 -31.75 -34.01 -52.26
C LEU A 836 -30.86 -34.53 -53.40
N ASP A 837 -29.59 -34.14 -53.38
CA ASP A 837 -28.54 -34.86 -54.09
C ASP A 837 -27.70 -35.59 -53.04
N SER A 838 -27.32 -36.82 -53.38
CA SER A 838 -26.85 -37.91 -52.50
C SER A 838 -25.58 -37.65 -51.65
N MET A 839 -25.15 -36.40 -51.43
CA MET A 839 -23.90 -36.02 -50.75
C MET A 839 -24.08 -35.51 -49.30
N TYR A 840 -25.30 -35.30 -48.79
CA TYR A 840 -25.55 -34.67 -47.48
C TYR A 840 -25.95 -35.65 -46.35
N GLN A 841 -25.80 -36.97 -46.53
CA GLN A 841 -26.33 -37.97 -45.59
C GLN A 841 -25.41 -38.35 -44.41
N THR A 842 -24.23 -37.71 -44.25
CA THR A 842 -23.21 -38.12 -43.25
C THR A 842 -22.41 -36.97 -42.63
N MET A 843 -22.98 -35.77 -42.49
CA MET A 843 -22.22 -34.64 -41.91
C MET A 843 -22.53 -34.49 -40.42
N ASP A 844 -21.48 -34.61 -39.60
CA ASP A 844 -21.53 -34.25 -38.19
C ASP A 844 -21.73 -32.74 -38.04
N VAL A 845 -22.54 -32.34 -37.06
CA VAL A 845 -22.82 -30.94 -36.74
C VAL A 845 -22.08 -30.59 -35.46
N LYS A 846 -21.24 -29.56 -35.49
CA LYS A 846 -20.48 -29.13 -34.31
C LYS A 846 -20.79 -27.67 -33.96
N GLY A 847 -21.09 -27.40 -32.70
CA GLY A 847 -21.04 -26.04 -32.19
C GLY A 847 -19.60 -25.55 -32.12
N GLY A 848 -19.39 -24.25 -32.30
CA GLY A 848 -18.09 -23.63 -32.10
C GLY A 848 -17.68 -23.70 -30.63
N ASP A 849 -16.41 -23.90 -30.35
CA ASP A 849 -15.93 -23.86 -28.97
C ASP A 849 -15.88 -22.40 -28.47
N GLY A 850 -16.15 -22.19 -27.19
CA GLY A 850 -16.04 -20.88 -26.55
C GLY A 850 -14.59 -20.43 -26.43
N GLY A 851 -14.38 -19.11 -26.48
CA GLY A 851 -13.06 -18.51 -26.36
C GLY A 851 -12.46 -18.69 -24.96
N PRO A 852 -11.15 -18.97 -24.85
CA PRO A 852 -10.46 -19.03 -23.57
C PRO A 852 -10.10 -17.63 -23.04
N ILE A 853 -9.83 -17.55 -21.74
CA ILE A 853 -9.24 -16.40 -21.07
C ILE A 853 -7.84 -16.75 -20.59
N PHE A 854 -6.86 -15.89 -20.91
CA PHE A 854 -5.50 -15.97 -20.39
C PHE A 854 -5.14 -14.67 -19.68
N ILE A 855 -4.70 -14.77 -18.43
CA ILE A 855 -4.24 -13.64 -17.62
C ILE A 855 -2.84 -13.93 -17.10
N ARG A 856 -1.90 -13.04 -17.39
CA ARG A 856 -0.59 -12.99 -16.74
C ARG A 856 -0.43 -11.68 -16.00
N ALA A 857 -0.11 -11.70 -14.71
CA ALA A 857 0.02 -10.50 -13.90
C ALA A 857 1.15 -10.63 -12.87
N LYS A 858 1.68 -9.51 -12.36
CA LYS A 858 2.50 -9.56 -11.13
C LYS A 858 1.59 -9.77 -9.92
N SER A 859 0.56 -8.94 -9.80
CA SER A 859 -0.52 -9.09 -8.82
C SER A 859 -1.86 -9.04 -9.53
N ALA A 860 -2.77 -9.95 -9.25
CA ALA A 860 -4.13 -9.94 -9.76
C ALA A 860 -5.11 -9.86 -8.58
N VAL A 861 -5.85 -8.76 -8.51
CA VAL A 861 -6.85 -8.51 -7.47
C VAL A 861 -8.23 -8.28 -8.11
N PRO A 862 -8.94 -9.36 -8.51
CA PRO A 862 -10.35 -9.27 -8.86
C PRO A 862 -11.19 -8.93 -7.63
N GLY A 863 -11.88 -7.78 -7.68
CA GLY A 863 -12.82 -7.29 -6.68
C GLY A 863 -14.07 -8.17 -6.57
N GLN A 864 -14.86 -7.96 -5.51
CA GLN A 864 -15.96 -8.87 -5.14
C GLN A 864 -17.06 -8.98 -6.18
N ASP A 865 -17.32 -7.90 -6.92
CA ASP A 865 -18.39 -7.84 -7.93
C ASP A 865 -17.87 -8.08 -9.35
N SER A 866 -16.59 -8.40 -9.50
CA SER A 866 -16.00 -8.65 -10.82
C SER A 866 -16.45 -9.99 -11.40
N VAL A 867 -16.55 -10.05 -12.73
CA VAL A 867 -16.85 -11.28 -13.47
C VAL A 867 -15.75 -11.58 -14.47
N THR A 868 -15.25 -12.81 -14.44
CA THR A 868 -14.34 -13.37 -15.45
C THR A 868 -14.95 -14.63 -16.03
N ALA A 869 -15.43 -14.55 -17.27
CA ALA A 869 -16.21 -15.61 -17.90
C ALA A 869 -15.59 -16.03 -19.23
N ALA A 870 -15.01 -17.22 -19.27
CA ALA A 870 -14.62 -17.83 -20.54
C ALA A 870 -15.87 -18.14 -21.37
N GLY A 871 -15.70 -18.15 -22.69
CA GLY A 871 -16.78 -18.25 -23.65
C GLY A 871 -17.54 -19.56 -23.50
N LYS A 872 -18.85 -19.52 -23.73
CA LYS A 872 -19.66 -20.73 -23.81
C LYS A 872 -19.45 -21.41 -25.16
N GLY A 873 -19.57 -22.74 -25.16
CA GLY A 873 -19.68 -23.47 -26.41
C GLY A 873 -20.98 -23.16 -27.14
N GLY A 874 -20.93 -23.16 -28.46
CA GLY A 874 -22.10 -22.96 -29.31
C GLY A 874 -22.97 -24.22 -29.43
N ASP A 875 -24.23 -24.03 -29.81
CA ASP A 875 -25.15 -25.13 -30.05
C ASP A 875 -24.78 -25.93 -31.31
N ALA A 876 -25.22 -27.20 -31.36
CA ALA A 876 -25.26 -27.99 -32.58
C ALA A 876 -26.70 -28.39 -32.90
N ARG A 877 -27.24 -27.91 -34.01
CA ARG A 877 -28.64 -28.11 -34.42
C ARG A 877 -28.71 -29.02 -35.64
N ALA A 878 -29.33 -30.20 -35.48
CA ALA A 878 -29.56 -31.17 -36.54
C ALA A 878 -31.06 -31.38 -36.79
N TRP A 879 -31.51 -31.34 -38.06
CA TRP A 879 -32.93 -31.46 -38.43
C TRP A 879 -33.38 -32.90 -38.74
N TYR A 880 -34.71 -33.13 -38.79
CA TYR A 880 -35.45 -34.42 -38.85
C TYR A 880 -34.90 -35.53 -39.79
N GLY A 881 -34.11 -35.21 -40.81
CA GLY A 881 -33.51 -36.19 -41.73
C GLY A 881 -32.45 -37.09 -41.07
N CYS A 882 -31.78 -36.62 -40.02
CA CYS A 882 -30.78 -37.40 -39.28
C CYS A 882 -31.40 -38.40 -38.27
N LEU A 883 -32.71 -38.33 -37.99
CA LEU A 883 -33.41 -39.21 -37.05
C LEU A 883 -33.88 -40.54 -37.67
N TYR A 884 -33.94 -40.63 -39.00
CA TYR A 884 -34.46 -41.80 -39.70
C TYR A 884 -33.41 -42.39 -40.66
N SER A 885 -32.57 -43.27 -40.09
CA SER A 885 -31.88 -44.39 -40.79
C SER A 885 -30.65 -44.12 -41.67
N VAL A 886 -29.81 -43.13 -41.35
CA VAL A 886 -28.40 -43.14 -41.80
C VAL A 886 -27.47 -43.18 -40.58
N PRO A 887 -26.58 -44.17 -40.43
CA PRO A 887 -25.52 -44.11 -39.44
C PRO A 887 -24.53 -43.00 -39.83
N GLY A 888 -24.43 -41.92 -39.04
CA GLY A 888 -23.37 -40.91 -39.23
C GLY A 888 -23.75 -39.42 -39.14
N CYS A 889 -24.85 -39.03 -38.48
CA CYS A 889 -25.02 -37.63 -38.02
C CYS A 889 -24.84 -37.57 -36.49
N VAL A 890 -23.77 -36.97 -36.00
CA VAL A 890 -23.60 -36.64 -34.57
C VAL A 890 -23.69 -35.12 -34.40
N ALA A 891 -24.62 -34.66 -33.56
CA ALA A 891 -24.69 -33.27 -33.12
C ALA A 891 -23.87 -33.13 -31.83
N THR A 892 -22.76 -32.40 -31.89
CA THR A 892 -21.84 -32.20 -30.77
C THR A 892 -21.82 -30.71 -30.41
N PRO A 893 -22.33 -30.30 -29.23
CA PRO A 893 -22.21 -28.92 -28.80
C PRO A 893 -20.74 -28.53 -28.64
N GLY A 894 -20.45 -27.24 -28.82
CA GLY A 894 -19.14 -26.69 -28.52
C GLY A 894 -18.82 -26.81 -27.04
N GLN A 895 -17.53 -26.80 -26.71
CA GLN A 895 -17.07 -26.78 -25.33
C GLN A 895 -16.95 -25.35 -24.82
N TYR A 896 -17.06 -25.16 -23.51
CA TYR A 896 -16.69 -23.90 -22.87
C TYR A 896 -15.18 -23.64 -23.03
N GLY A 897 -14.77 -22.37 -22.97
CA GLY A 897 -13.35 -21.98 -22.91
C GLY A 897 -12.75 -22.19 -21.51
N ASP A 898 -11.44 -22.39 -21.45
CA ASP A 898 -10.68 -22.48 -20.20
C ASP A 898 -10.28 -21.09 -19.66
N ASN A 899 -10.01 -21.01 -18.36
CA ASN A 899 -9.40 -19.85 -17.71
C ASN A 899 -8.00 -20.24 -17.22
N ASP A 900 -6.98 -19.59 -17.78
CA ASP A 900 -5.58 -19.77 -17.39
C ASP A 900 -5.05 -18.48 -16.75
N ILE A 901 -4.65 -18.55 -15.48
CA ILE A 901 -4.20 -17.40 -14.68
C ILE A 901 -2.83 -17.69 -14.09
N ILE A 902 -1.86 -16.84 -14.39
CA ILE A 902 -0.51 -16.90 -13.85
C ILE A 902 -0.22 -15.56 -13.18
N ALA A 903 0.03 -15.56 -11.87
CA ALA A 903 0.39 -14.33 -11.18
C ALA A 903 1.24 -14.54 -9.93
N ASP A 904 2.16 -13.64 -9.60
CA ASP A 904 2.93 -13.75 -8.35
C ASP A 904 1.98 -13.61 -7.13
N THR A 905 0.99 -12.73 -7.20
CA THR A 905 -0.05 -12.60 -6.16
C THR A 905 -1.43 -12.70 -6.79
N LEU A 906 -2.33 -13.50 -6.21
CA LEU A 906 -3.66 -13.73 -6.78
C LEU A 906 -4.73 -13.72 -5.69
N ALA A 907 -5.42 -12.60 -5.51
CA ALA A 907 -6.49 -12.44 -4.52
C ALA A 907 -7.87 -12.44 -5.18
N ILE A 908 -8.41 -13.63 -5.49
CA ILE A 908 -9.73 -13.74 -6.14
C ILE A 908 -10.84 -13.53 -5.12
N THR A 909 -11.62 -12.46 -5.31
CA THR A 909 -12.85 -12.22 -4.56
C THR A 909 -14.10 -12.14 -5.43
N GLY A 910 -14.00 -12.26 -6.76
CA GLY A 910 -15.14 -12.19 -7.71
C GLY A 910 -15.64 -13.53 -8.26
N THR A 911 -16.45 -13.47 -9.33
CA THR A 911 -17.04 -14.63 -10.01
C THR A 911 -16.22 -15.08 -11.22
N PHE A 912 -15.89 -16.36 -11.28
CA PHE A 912 -15.16 -16.98 -12.39
C PHE A 912 -15.95 -18.15 -12.95
N THR A 913 -16.11 -18.18 -14.27
CA THR A 913 -16.81 -19.27 -14.96
C THR A 913 -16.12 -19.72 -16.24
N GLY A 914 -16.24 -21.01 -16.55
CA GLY A 914 -15.73 -21.58 -17.78
C GLY A 914 -15.71 -23.10 -17.75
N LYS A 915 -14.91 -23.68 -18.64
CA LYS A 915 -14.67 -25.12 -18.68
C LYS A 915 -13.80 -25.56 -17.50
N SER A 916 -12.57 -25.07 -17.43
CA SER A 916 -11.63 -25.36 -16.35
C SER A 916 -10.95 -24.09 -15.87
N LEU A 917 -10.45 -24.12 -14.62
CA LEU A 917 -9.55 -23.11 -14.08
C LEU A 917 -8.18 -23.73 -13.87
N TYR A 918 -7.13 -23.11 -14.40
CA TYR A 918 -5.75 -23.38 -14.05
C TYR A 918 -5.13 -22.11 -13.50
N ALA A 919 -4.74 -22.13 -12.22
CA ALA A 919 -4.16 -20.98 -11.54
C ALA A 919 -2.82 -21.34 -10.90
N GLU A 920 -1.79 -20.53 -11.18
CA GLU A 920 -0.46 -20.64 -10.57
C GLU A 920 -0.10 -19.35 -9.79
N PRO A 921 -0.55 -19.21 -8.53
CA PRO A 921 -0.20 -18.06 -7.69
C PRO A 921 0.99 -18.26 -6.73
N ASP A 922 1.81 -17.22 -6.52
CA ASP A 922 2.82 -17.23 -5.45
C ASP A 922 2.25 -16.82 -4.07
N ILE A 923 1.12 -16.08 -3.90
CA ILE A 923 0.44 -15.82 -2.58
C ILE A 923 -1.10 -15.48 -2.68
N MET A 924 -1.92 -16.13 -1.80
CA MET A 924 -3.29 -15.89 -1.20
C MET A 924 -4.61 -15.69 -2.01
N LEU A 925 -5.55 -16.65 -1.90
CA LEU A 925 -7.01 -16.50 -2.15
C LEU A 925 -7.79 -16.24 -0.83
N SER A 926 -8.80 -15.37 -0.74
CA SER A 926 -9.72 -15.31 0.44
C SER A 926 -10.85 -14.28 0.29
N GLY A 927 -12.06 -14.58 0.82
CA GLY A 927 -13.15 -13.61 1.03
C GLY A 927 -14.54 -14.08 0.57
N LYS A 928 -15.62 -13.54 1.19
CA LYS A 928 -17.01 -13.97 0.92
C LYS A 928 -17.50 -13.82 -0.52
N GLY A 929 -16.90 -12.91 -1.29
CA GLY A 929 -17.28 -12.71 -2.70
C GLY A 929 -16.83 -13.84 -3.63
N THR A 930 -15.82 -14.63 -3.25
CA THR A 930 -15.21 -15.63 -4.12
C THR A 930 -16.24 -16.64 -4.63
N HIS A 931 -16.36 -16.74 -5.96
CA HIS A 931 -17.28 -17.68 -6.60
C HIS A 931 -16.66 -18.29 -7.87
N LEU A 932 -16.14 -19.51 -7.76
CA LEU A 932 -15.53 -20.25 -8.84
C LEU A 932 -16.51 -21.35 -9.29
N VAL A 933 -17.03 -21.26 -10.51
CA VAL A 933 -17.98 -22.25 -11.05
C VAL A 933 -17.52 -22.74 -12.42
N PHE A 934 -17.04 -23.97 -12.46
CA PHE A 934 -16.45 -24.56 -13.65
C PHE A 934 -17.11 -25.89 -14.01
N GLU A 935 -17.31 -26.12 -15.31
CA GLU A 935 -17.98 -27.33 -15.83
C GLU A 935 -17.11 -28.59 -15.66
N GLU A 936 -15.79 -28.45 -15.70
CA GLU A 936 -14.84 -29.55 -15.55
C GLU A 936 -13.99 -29.39 -14.28
N ASP A 937 -12.70 -29.06 -14.41
CA ASP A 937 -11.73 -29.15 -13.33
C ASP A 937 -11.34 -27.75 -12.80
N ILE A 938 -11.11 -27.65 -11.50
CA ILE A 938 -10.46 -26.50 -10.87
C ILE A 938 -9.10 -26.94 -10.36
N VAL A 939 -8.03 -26.31 -10.83
CA VAL A 939 -6.66 -26.67 -10.52
C VAL A 939 -5.88 -25.45 -10.06
N ILE A 940 -5.43 -25.47 -8.80
CA ILE A 940 -4.66 -24.40 -8.18
C ILE A 940 -3.33 -24.96 -7.70
N PHE A 941 -2.23 -24.43 -8.24
CA PHE A 941 -0.86 -24.82 -7.92
C PHE A 941 -0.11 -23.65 -7.27
N GLY A 942 0.54 -23.90 -6.14
CA GLY A 942 1.49 -22.97 -5.52
C GLY A 942 2.90 -23.56 -5.43
N GLY A 943 3.89 -22.70 -5.22
CA GLY A 943 5.29 -23.07 -5.02
C GLY A 943 5.58 -23.74 -3.67
N ASP A 944 6.86 -23.96 -3.36
CA ASP A 944 7.28 -24.47 -2.05
C ASP A 944 7.03 -23.44 -0.93
N SER A 945 6.67 -23.91 0.27
CA SER A 945 6.29 -23.10 1.44
C SER A 945 5.07 -22.19 1.22
N TRP A 946 4.25 -22.51 0.23
CA TRP A 946 3.10 -21.70 -0.16
C TRP A 946 1.95 -21.79 0.83
N LYS A 947 1.19 -20.69 1.01
CA LYS A 947 -0.03 -20.67 1.83
C LYS A 947 -1.26 -20.39 0.97
N LEU A 948 -2.05 -21.44 0.73
CA LEU A 948 -3.40 -21.32 0.21
C LEU A 948 -4.36 -20.97 1.34
N GLN A 949 -4.87 -19.74 1.35
CA GLN A 949 -5.96 -19.38 2.25
C GLN A 949 -7.30 -19.63 1.55
N LEU A 950 -8.27 -20.13 2.30
CA LEU A 950 -9.63 -20.39 1.83
C LEU A 950 -10.54 -20.19 3.04
N ASN A 951 -10.58 -18.95 3.54
CA ASN A 951 -11.30 -18.59 4.77
C ASN A 951 -12.45 -17.63 4.46
N ASP A 952 -13.48 -17.65 5.31
CA ASP A 952 -14.67 -16.77 5.20
C ASP A 952 -15.36 -16.86 3.82
N LEU A 953 -15.47 -18.07 3.27
CA LEU A 953 -16.11 -18.32 1.98
C LEU A 953 -17.61 -18.57 2.14
N ARG A 954 -18.38 -18.29 1.08
CA ARG A 954 -19.81 -18.59 0.98
C ARG A 954 -20.09 -20.06 0.70
N ASP A 955 -21.34 -20.49 0.89
CA ASP A 955 -21.76 -21.85 0.51
C ASP A 955 -21.60 -22.06 -1.01
N ASP A 956 -21.10 -23.23 -1.41
CA ASP A 956 -20.75 -23.59 -2.79
C ASP A 956 -19.83 -22.56 -3.49
N ALA A 957 -18.97 -21.85 -2.74
CA ALA A 957 -18.03 -20.86 -3.27
C ALA A 957 -17.12 -21.40 -4.38
N ILE A 958 -16.67 -22.64 -4.28
CA ILE A 958 -15.78 -23.28 -5.26
C ILE A 958 -16.45 -24.56 -5.74
N LYS A 959 -16.92 -24.55 -6.98
CA LYS A 959 -17.69 -25.62 -7.61
C LYS A 959 -17.06 -26.05 -8.94
N ALA A 960 -16.75 -27.33 -9.04
CA ALA A 960 -16.25 -27.97 -10.25
C ALA A 960 -17.17 -29.14 -10.63
N GLY A 961 -17.53 -29.27 -11.91
CA GLY A 961 -18.31 -30.42 -12.38
C GLY A 961 -17.55 -31.75 -12.34
N ARG A 962 -16.20 -31.69 -12.33
CA ARG A 962 -15.29 -32.82 -12.13
C ARG A 962 -14.40 -32.61 -10.90
N ASP A 963 -13.07 -32.54 -11.04
CA ASP A 963 -12.14 -32.56 -9.91
C ASP A 963 -11.81 -31.14 -9.40
N ILE A 964 -11.61 -31.01 -8.09
CA ILE A 964 -10.95 -29.85 -7.47
C ILE A 964 -9.57 -30.32 -7.01
N ILE A 965 -8.51 -29.68 -7.50
CA ILE A 965 -7.12 -30.02 -7.23
C ILE A 965 -6.43 -28.80 -6.60
N LEU A 966 -6.02 -28.93 -5.35
CA LEU A 966 -5.27 -27.92 -4.60
C LEU A 966 -3.88 -28.48 -4.31
N ALA A 967 -2.81 -27.84 -4.77
CA ALA A 967 -1.45 -28.33 -4.57
C ALA A 967 -0.50 -27.20 -4.17
N VAL A 968 0.11 -27.30 -2.97
CA VAL A 968 0.82 -26.17 -2.33
C VAL A 968 2.33 -26.39 -2.14
N GLY A 969 2.94 -27.28 -2.93
CA GLY A 969 4.38 -27.59 -2.84
C GLY A 969 4.82 -28.17 -1.49
N LYS A 970 6.14 -28.33 -1.30
CA LYS A 970 6.73 -28.82 -0.04
C LYS A 970 6.62 -27.76 1.05
N ASP A 971 6.35 -28.16 2.28
CA ASP A 971 6.16 -27.31 3.47
C ASP A 971 4.97 -26.33 3.36
N GLY A 972 4.15 -26.44 2.31
CA GLY A 972 3.02 -25.55 2.07
C GLY A 972 1.79 -25.88 2.93
N VAL A 973 0.94 -24.88 3.10
CA VAL A 973 -0.23 -24.87 3.98
C VAL A 973 -1.51 -24.61 3.17
N VAL A 974 -2.54 -25.41 3.42
CA VAL A 974 -3.93 -25.10 3.03
C VAL A 974 -4.72 -24.72 4.27
N ASP A 975 -5.09 -23.45 4.39
CA ASP A 975 -5.85 -22.89 5.51
C ASP A 975 -7.34 -22.84 5.14
N LEU A 976 -8.17 -23.63 5.82
CA LEU A 976 -9.62 -23.76 5.61
C LEU A 976 -10.42 -23.31 6.84
N ARG A 977 -9.77 -22.61 7.78
CA ARG A 977 -10.38 -22.15 9.03
C ARG A 977 -11.37 -20.99 8.81
N GLY A 978 -12.35 -20.86 9.69
CA GLY A 978 -13.37 -19.81 9.64
C GLY A 978 -14.48 -20.03 8.62
N ASN A 979 -14.57 -21.18 7.97
CA ASN A 979 -15.69 -21.51 7.08
C ASN A 979 -16.81 -22.17 7.87
N THR A 980 -18.01 -21.59 7.77
CA THR A 980 -19.21 -22.09 8.48
C THR A 980 -20.17 -22.87 7.57
N SER A 981 -19.87 -22.97 6.26
CA SER A 981 -20.69 -23.59 5.21
C SER A 981 -19.89 -24.59 4.34
N ARG A 982 -20.52 -25.23 3.35
CA ARG A 982 -19.85 -26.17 2.44
C ARG A 982 -19.24 -25.41 1.28
N VAL A 983 -17.97 -25.05 1.43
CA VAL A 983 -17.31 -24.10 0.52
C VAL A 983 -16.71 -24.76 -0.74
N LEU A 984 -16.46 -26.09 -0.71
CA LEU A 984 -15.92 -26.86 -1.85
C LEU A 984 -16.93 -27.91 -2.34
N LYS A 985 -17.24 -27.91 -3.65
CA LYS A 985 -18.14 -28.86 -4.30
C LYS A 985 -17.55 -29.40 -5.61
N ALA A 986 -16.93 -30.58 -5.53
CA ALA A 986 -16.47 -31.33 -6.68
C ALA A 986 -17.53 -32.36 -7.12
N GLY A 987 -17.86 -32.40 -8.41
CA GLY A 987 -18.67 -33.49 -8.99
C GLY A 987 -17.89 -34.82 -9.10
N GLY A 988 -16.57 -34.73 -9.19
CA GLY A 988 -15.59 -35.82 -9.16
C GLY A 988 -14.90 -35.93 -7.80
N LYS A 989 -13.59 -35.64 -7.75
CA LYS A 989 -12.76 -35.77 -6.54
C LYS A 989 -12.20 -34.42 -6.09
N LEU A 990 -12.16 -34.23 -4.77
CA LEU A 990 -11.29 -33.24 -4.13
C LEU A 990 -9.92 -33.88 -3.86
N LYS A 991 -8.86 -33.33 -4.43
CA LYS A 991 -7.46 -33.73 -4.22
C LYS A 991 -6.70 -32.56 -3.60
N ILE A 992 -6.16 -32.76 -2.40
CA ILE A 992 -5.33 -31.77 -1.70
C ILE A 992 -3.93 -32.35 -1.53
N TYR A 993 -2.94 -31.70 -2.12
CA TYR A 993 -1.51 -32.00 -2.00
C TYR A 993 -0.86 -30.93 -1.14
N SER A 994 -0.72 -31.21 0.16
CA SER A 994 -0.18 -30.28 1.16
C SER A 994 0.47 -31.03 2.31
N ASP A 995 1.53 -30.45 2.87
CA ASP A 995 2.15 -30.96 4.10
C ASP A 995 1.36 -30.55 5.35
N ASN A 996 0.59 -29.44 5.29
CA ASN A 996 -0.17 -28.90 6.42
C ASN A 996 -1.56 -28.42 5.99
N ILE A 997 -2.62 -29.03 6.55
CA ILE A 997 -4.00 -28.56 6.36
C ILE A 997 -4.50 -28.02 7.70
N LEU A 998 -4.91 -26.75 7.73
CA LEU A 998 -5.47 -26.11 8.92
C LEU A 998 -7.00 -26.12 8.85
N LEU A 999 -7.62 -26.68 9.88
CA LEU A 999 -9.07 -26.74 10.07
C LEU A 999 -9.42 -26.13 11.41
N ASP A 1000 -10.67 -25.68 11.59
CA ASP A 1000 -11.13 -25.19 12.89
C ASP A 1000 -11.12 -26.33 13.91
N GLU A 1001 -10.68 -26.05 15.13
CA GLU A 1001 -10.71 -27.02 16.21
C GLU A 1001 -12.16 -27.33 16.59
N VAL A 1002 -12.62 -28.53 16.23
CA VAL A 1002 -13.93 -29.01 16.68
C VAL A 1002 -13.82 -29.32 18.17
N SER A 1003 -14.44 -28.50 19.03
CA SER A 1003 -14.72 -28.94 20.40
C SER A 1003 -15.61 -30.17 20.31
N ARG A 1004 -15.12 -31.31 20.82
CA ARG A 1004 -15.77 -32.61 20.81
C ARG A 1004 -17.12 -32.57 21.55
N SER A 1005 -18.19 -32.09 20.91
CA SER A 1005 -19.57 -32.23 21.42
C SER A 1005 -20.68 -32.26 20.37
N ASP A 1006 -20.42 -32.08 19.07
CA ASP A 1006 -21.45 -32.17 18.03
C ASP A 1006 -21.22 -33.33 17.04
#